data_AF-A0A3D5IG03-F1
#
_entry.id   AF-A0A3D5IG03-F1
#
_cell.length_a   1.000
_cell.length_b   1.000
_cell.length_c   1.000
_cell.angle_alpha   90.00
_cell.angle_beta   90.00
_cell.angle_gamma   90.00
#
_symmetry.space_group_name_H-M   'P 1'
#
loop_
_entity.id
_entity.type
_entity.pdbx_description
1 polymer ?
#
loop_
_entity_poly.entity_id
_entity_poly.type
_entity_poly.pdbx_seq_one_letter_code
_entity_poly.pdbx_strand_id
1 'polypeptide(L)'
;MHSVWESAIQSISLHSPIRYNKEVLKMNSNITLKSNIYINKTCKRDDQDFIYHILDFRVLKRYAGDSIPKTSTQKMILEQGAPDCVYEHGTMSWGVPVGSERFVCRCEEYGCSMYATCQNLPNYERIERKTEETLDTAKANEKRNTPAQHEDSISIQQVAMKSQSDCAKIAETERMNAPAASKPEMQVTPIKTIETVAETDTAIPVKMDDVPNMRIVEQAQIIDADSDTRIWVNAGPGTGKTYTVIQRLKKLLQEDYEGAIVVLCFSKNAVQVIRDRLCDALGYQAAQFLDDKRLDIRTFDSFATYVLADELNPKWDYNTRIEEFIKMLQRNPGVLDEMLHYVIVDEIQDTVGVRARMLLKILDEVNCGVLLLGDWCQAIFDWTSKQNHDMSFVDLAAELQKRQFTQYELVGNKRQTKELAEKGQEIREAMLSDDETAQRTAIDDFKTWASSKWKSYHIKELPEQLRGAGDLILCKTNGEAAHISQVLFETANVPHVLKQALSHKSLAPWIAKVLHGSAGDILEKSCFMKNAESYGIAEAEEKWHVLKAMDDHPHAPALHIPEVLSKLSHMEGLPDICLNSADNSVIVSTVHRAKGSEAEHVYWVDSPYVYKNQEEQEENIADAVKAAYVAITRAKEDVHMLKFDDKFRMKCIPNNRWIQTNYPSNKRPTSSTSTIKAAKSMYCKGIAMAAGDVCPDSFADKEYAETAQSVLASMEPGMPVDLYPNETEHCFDIYFDGQQIGRTSAAFTDALFAGFEATNHNKYWPKSIRDAYIAAVTTEISTGSPNVAEGYSKAGCWLGIELGGFPILEWY
;
A
#
# COMPACT_ATOMS: atom_id res chain seq x y z
N MET A 1 -18.38 -39.59 -32.02
CA MET A 1 -19.07 -40.07 -33.24
C MET A 1 -20.56 -40.09 -32.97
N HIS A 2 -21.34 -39.48 -33.86
CA HIS A 2 -22.81 -39.51 -33.99
C HIS A 2 -23.64 -38.75 -32.91
N SER A 3 -24.02 -37.49 -33.17
CA SER A 3 -25.17 -37.00 -33.99
C SER A 3 -26.48 -36.97 -33.18
N VAL A 4 -27.00 -35.82 -32.76
CA VAL A 4 -27.83 -34.86 -33.55
C VAL A 4 -28.87 -35.58 -34.39
N TRP A 5 -30.14 -35.54 -33.97
CA TRP A 5 -31.41 -35.60 -34.74
C TRP A 5 -32.52 -35.31 -33.69
N GLU A 6 -32.93 -34.06 -33.46
CA GLU A 6 -34.02 -33.31 -34.13
C GLU A 6 -35.41 -34.00 -34.14
N SER A 7 -36.46 -33.16 -33.98
CA SER A 7 -37.92 -33.35 -34.13
C SER A 7 -38.73 -33.68 -32.86
N ALA A 8 -39.85 -33.03 -32.50
CA ALA A 8 -40.69 -31.97 -33.07
C ALA A 8 -41.41 -31.26 -31.89
N ILE A 9 -41.45 -29.92 -31.78
CA ILE A 9 -42.48 -29.01 -32.33
C ILE A 9 -43.95 -29.45 -32.10
N GLN A 10 -44.60 -28.68 -31.21
CA GLN A 10 -45.97 -28.13 -31.25
C GLN A 10 -47.22 -28.88 -30.75
N SER A 11 -47.98 -28.09 -29.97
CA SER A 11 -49.43 -28.03 -29.77
C SER A 11 -50.03 -29.14 -28.88
N ILE A 12 -50.76 -28.82 -27.80
CA ILE A 12 -52.12 -28.29 -27.84
C ILE A 12 -52.40 -27.40 -26.62
N SER A 13 -53.05 -26.27 -26.86
CA SER A 13 -53.61 -25.35 -25.88
C SER A 13 -55.11 -25.60 -25.64
N LEU A 14 -55.58 -25.18 -24.46
CA LEU A 14 -56.94 -24.74 -24.06
C LEU A 14 -58.00 -25.82 -23.77
N HIS A 15 -58.47 -25.89 -22.52
CA HIS A 15 -59.74 -25.27 -22.06
C HIS A 15 -59.92 -25.31 -20.52
N SER A 16 -60.34 -24.16 -19.98
CA SER A 16 -60.57 -23.67 -18.59
C SER A 16 -61.73 -24.35 -17.81
N PRO A 17 -62.30 -23.77 -16.71
CA PRO A 17 -61.79 -23.13 -15.47
C PRO A 17 -62.47 -23.70 -14.16
N ILE A 18 -62.02 -23.26 -12.96
CA ILE A 18 -62.82 -22.62 -11.87
C ILE A 18 -62.15 -22.77 -10.47
N ARG A 19 -61.74 -21.60 -9.96
CA ARG A 19 -61.58 -21.03 -8.59
C ARG A 19 -61.70 -21.92 -7.32
N TYR A 20 -60.77 -21.69 -6.38
CA TYR A 20 -61.08 -21.28 -4.99
C TYR A 20 -59.97 -20.40 -4.39
N ASN A 21 -60.39 -19.44 -3.56
CA ASN A 21 -59.67 -18.31 -2.95
C ASN A 21 -58.52 -18.66 -1.99
N LYS A 22 -57.49 -17.80 -1.98
CA LYS A 22 -56.75 -17.42 -0.75
C LYS A 22 -56.39 -15.93 -0.82
N GLU A 23 -56.98 -15.17 0.09
CA GLU A 23 -56.67 -13.75 0.33
C GLU A 23 -55.21 -13.62 0.81
N VAL A 24 -54.43 -12.84 0.08
CA VAL A 24 -53.11 -12.36 0.50
C VAL A 24 -53.29 -10.92 0.96
N LEU A 25 -52.93 -10.67 2.23
CA LEU A 25 -52.74 -9.33 2.79
C LEU A 25 -51.79 -8.52 1.90
N LYS A 26 -52.32 -7.57 1.14
CA LYS A 26 -51.52 -6.53 0.48
C LYS A 26 -50.96 -5.59 1.55
N MET A 27 -49.67 -5.72 1.85
CA MET A 27 -48.91 -4.54 2.28
C MET A 27 -48.77 -3.63 1.05
N ASN A 28 -49.52 -2.53 1.03
CA ASN A 28 -49.29 -1.47 0.06
C ASN A 28 -48.01 -0.73 0.49
N SER A 29 -46.88 -1.11 -0.10
CA SER A 29 -45.72 -0.20 -0.15
C SER A 29 -46.11 0.96 -1.06
N ASN A 30 -46.14 2.16 -0.49
CA ASN A 30 -46.32 3.44 -1.19
C ASN A 30 -45.04 3.84 -1.95
N ILE A 31 -43.97 3.04 -1.86
CA ILE A 31 -42.70 3.25 -2.55
C ILE A 31 -42.59 2.25 -3.70
N THR A 32 -42.57 2.77 -4.94
CA THR A 32 -42.16 2.01 -6.13
C THR A 32 -40.71 2.37 -6.45
N LEU A 33 -39.77 1.48 -6.16
CA LEU A 33 -38.38 1.64 -6.59
C LEU A 33 -38.28 1.27 -8.08
N LYS A 34 -37.95 2.23 -8.94
CA LYS A 34 -37.61 2.01 -10.35
C LYS A 34 -36.11 2.19 -10.53
N SER A 35 -35.38 1.11 -10.81
CA SER A 35 -33.97 1.16 -11.20
C SER A 35 -33.85 1.57 -12.67
N ASN A 36 -32.85 2.40 -12.97
CA ASN A 36 -32.45 2.81 -14.33
C ASN A 36 -31.41 1.87 -14.96
N ILE A 37 -31.14 0.72 -14.34
CA ILE A 37 -30.20 -0.29 -14.85
C ILE A 37 -30.92 -1.15 -15.89
N TYR A 38 -30.44 -1.09 -17.13
CA TYR A 38 -30.87 -1.98 -18.20
C TYR A 38 -29.75 -2.96 -18.54
N ILE A 39 -30.01 -4.26 -18.42
CA ILE A 39 -29.02 -5.31 -18.67
C ILE A 39 -28.97 -5.58 -20.18
N ASN A 40 -27.79 -5.44 -20.79
CA ASN A 40 -27.55 -5.95 -22.13
C ASN A 40 -27.62 -7.49 -22.10
N LYS A 41 -28.74 -8.06 -22.53
CA LYS A 41 -29.00 -9.49 -22.43
C LYS A 41 -28.13 -10.32 -23.38
N THR A 42 -27.62 -9.72 -24.46
CA THR A 42 -26.86 -10.44 -25.48
C THR A 42 -25.36 -10.22 -25.40
N CYS A 43 -24.92 -9.25 -24.58
CA CYS A 43 -23.53 -8.78 -24.50
C CYS A 43 -22.95 -8.31 -25.85
N LYS A 44 -23.80 -8.06 -26.85
CA LYS A 44 -23.40 -7.55 -28.17
C LYS A 44 -23.61 -6.05 -28.26
N ARG A 45 -22.73 -5.39 -29.01
CA ARG A 45 -22.73 -3.93 -29.15
C ARG A 45 -23.87 -3.41 -30.04
N ASP A 46 -24.36 -4.25 -30.95
CA ASP A 46 -25.42 -3.98 -31.94
C ASP A 46 -26.82 -4.46 -31.50
N ASP A 47 -26.98 -4.84 -30.23
CA ASP A 47 -28.27 -5.24 -29.67
C ASP A 47 -29.28 -4.09 -29.70
N GLN A 48 -30.33 -4.23 -30.53
CA GLN A 48 -31.33 -3.19 -30.70
C GLN A 48 -32.16 -2.93 -29.43
N ASP A 49 -32.43 -3.96 -28.61
CA ASP A 49 -33.18 -3.83 -27.36
C ASP A 49 -32.34 -3.04 -26.35
N PHE A 50 -31.04 -3.32 -26.26
CA PHE A 50 -30.11 -2.54 -25.44
C PHE A 50 -29.99 -1.09 -25.93
N ILE A 51 -29.75 -0.88 -27.23
CA ILE A 51 -29.59 0.46 -27.82
C ILE A 51 -30.84 1.30 -27.62
N TYR A 52 -32.03 0.71 -27.67
CA TYR A 52 -33.30 1.41 -27.42
C TYR A 52 -33.39 2.03 -26.02
N HIS A 53 -32.70 1.45 -25.03
CA HIS A 53 -32.72 1.90 -23.64
C HIS A 53 -31.57 2.87 -23.28
N ILE A 54 -30.67 3.18 -24.23
CA ILE A 54 -29.59 4.15 -24.01
C ILE A 54 -30.14 5.57 -24.05
N LEU A 55 -30.04 6.30 -22.94
CA LEU A 55 -30.44 7.71 -22.81
C LEU A 55 -29.29 8.64 -22.38
N ASP A 56 -28.10 8.10 -22.14
CA ASP A 56 -26.89 8.89 -21.87
C ASP A 56 -26.32 9.47 -23.17
N PHE A 57 -26.04 10.78 -23.21
CA PHE A 57 -25.54 11.45 -24.41
C PHE A 57 -24.18 10.91 -24.87
N ARG A 58 -23.23 10.68 -23.96
CA ARG A 58 -21.87 10.25 -24.30
C ARG A 58 -21.89 8.85 -24.92
N VAL A 59 -22.74 7.98 -24.39
CA VAL A 59 -22.93 6.62 -24.92
C VAL A 59 -23.69 6.67 -26.25
N LEU A 60 -24.80 7.41 -26.32
CA LEU A 60 -25.64 7.50 -27.52
C LEU A 60 -24.91 8.12 -28.72
N LYS A 61 -24.01 9.08 -28.49
CA LYS A 61 -23.16 9.69 -29.54
C LYS A 61 -22.34 8.65 -30.30
N ARG A 62 -21.92 7.57 -29.64
CA ARG A 62 -21.15 6.47 -30.27
C ARG A 62 -21.97 5.69 -31.32
N TYR A 63 -23.30 5.83 -31.30
CA TYR A 63 -24.25 5.19 -32.21
C TYR A 63 -24.91 6.18 -33.18
N ALA A 64 -24.44 7.43 -33.23
CA ALA A 64 -25.05 8.50 -34.02
C ALA A 64 -25.02 8.22 -35.53
N GLY A 65 -23.95 7.60 -36.04
CA GLY A 65 -23.74 7.29 -37.46
C GLY A 65 -24.29 5.94 -37.95
N ASP A 66 -24.77 5.09 -37.05
CA ASP A 66 -25.25 3.75 -37.43
C ASP A 66 -26.67 3.82 -38.04
N SER A 67 -26.97 2.94 -39.00
CA SER A 67 -28.28 2.75 -39.64
C SER A 67 -29.36 2.19 -38.70
N ILE A 68 -29.23 2.43 -37.40
CA ILE A 68 -30.10 1.90 -36.35
C ILE A 68 -31.20 2.93 -36.05
N PRO A 69 -32.49 2.51 -36.06
CA PRO A 69 -33.61 3.38 -35.71
C PRO A 69 -33.48 3.90 -34.27
N LYS A 70 -33.63 5.22 -34.10
CA LYS A 70 -33.54 5.91 -32.80
C LYS A 70 -34.92 6.40 -32.35
N THR A 71 -35.17 6.38 -31.05
CA THR A 71 -36.40 6.95 -30.47
C THR A 71 -36.45 8.46 -30.66
N SER A 72 -37.64 9.07 -30.53
CA SER A 72 -37.81 10.53 -30.53
C SER A 72 -36.92 11.19 -29.47
N THR A 73 -36.89 10.63 -28.26
CA THR A 73 -36.07 11.12 -27.14
C THR A 73 -34.58 11.03 -27.43
N GLN A 74 -34.11 9.93 -28.03
CA GLN A 74 -32.71 9.77 -28.44
C GLN A 74 -32.28 10.78 -29.52
N LYS A 75 -33.16 11.06 -30.48
CA LYS A 75 -32.90 12.10 -31.49
C LYS A 75 -32.77 13.48 -30.85
N MET A 76 -33.66 13.82 -29.91
CA MET A 76 -33.57 15.07 -29.16
C MET A 76 -32.26 15.19 -28.36
N ILE A 77 -31.81 14.11 -27.71
CA ILE A 77 -30.53 14.07 -26.98
C ILE A 77 -29.36 14.38 -27.93
N LEU A 78 -29.34 13.76 -29.11
CA LEU A 78 -28.28 13.96 -30.10
C LEU A 78 -28.30 15.37 -30.72
N GLU A 79 -29.49 15.94 -30.93
CA GLU A 79 -29.66 17.31 -31.46
C GLU A 79 -29.24 18.38 -30.45
N GLN A 80 -29.52 18.18 -29.15
CA GLN A 80 -29.24 19.18 -28.12
C GLN A 80 -27.81 19.14 -27.59
N GLY A 81 -27.09 18.03 -27.74
CA GLY A 81 -25.66 17.95 -27.39
C GLY A 81 -25.37 17.65 -25.93
N ALA A 82 -24.09 17.79 -25.55
CA ALA A 82 -23.65 17.66 -24.17
C ALA A 82 -24.03 18.91 -23.35
N PRO A 83 -24.28 18.78 -22.03
CA PRO A 83 -24.55 19.94 -21.18
C PRO A 83 -23.29 20.83 -21.03
N ASP A 84 -23.42 22.11 -21.39
CA ASP A 84 -22.38 23.16 -21.19
C ASP A 84 -22.47 23.79 -19.78
N CYS A 85 -22.47 22.96 -18.72
CA CYS A 85 -22.48 23.45 -17.34
C CYS A 85 -21.06 23.43 -16.75
N VAL A 86 -20.49 24.61 -16.46
CA VAL A 86 -19.16 24.75 -15.85
C VAL A 86 -19.13 24.31 -14.37
N TYR A 87 -20.29 24.16 -13.74
CA TYR A 87 -20.45 23.90 -12.30
C TYR A 87 -20.90 22.47 -11.97
N GLU A 88 -21.15 21.62 -12.96
CA GLU A 88 -21.63 20.25 -12.74
C GLU A 88 -20.65 19.23 -13.34
N HIS A 89 -19.88 18.57 -12.47
CA HIS A 89 -18.92 17.52 -12.85
C HIS A 89 -19.52 16.14 -12.57
N GLY A 90 -19.61 15.29 -13.60
CA GLY A 90 -19.92 13.86 -13.44
C GLY A 90 -21.40 13.45 -13.53
N THR A 91 -22.35 14.39 -13.57
CA THR A 91 -23.77 14.13 -13.87
C THR A 91 -24.22 14.95 -15.08
N MET A 92 -25.12 14.39 -15.90
CA MET A 92 -25.70 15.19 -16.97
C MET A 92 -26.70 16.19 -16.36
N SER A 93 -26.41 17.49 -16.48
CA SER A 93 -27.35 18.56 -16.12
C SER A 93 -28.67 18.47 -16.91
N TRP A 94 -28.68 17.73 -18.02
CA TRP A 94 -29.86 17.43 -18.81
C TRP A 94 -30.09 15.91 -18.84
N GLY A 95 -31.34 15.45 -18.74
CA GLY A 95 -31.60 14.01 -18.77
C GLY A 95 -33.08 13.68 -18.87
N VAL A 96 -33.40 12.40 -18.98
CA VAL A 96 -34.77 11.92 -18.97
C VAL A 96 -35.14 11.52 -17.53
N PRO A 97 -36.12 12.19 -16.88
CA PRO A 97 -36.55 11.81 -15.55
C PRO A 97 -37.08 10.38 -15.51
N VAL A 98 -36.92 9.70 -14.37
CA VAL A 98 -37.34 8.31 -14.21
C VAL A 98 -38.85 8.17 -14.49
N GLY A 99 -39.20 7.35 -15.49
CA GLY A 99 -40.59 7.14 -15.91
C GLY A 99 -41.15 8.20 -16.86
N SER A 100 -40.30 9.11 -17.37
CA SER A 100 -40.62 10.07 -18.41
C SER A 100 -40.00 9.64 -19.75
N GLU A 101 -40.52 10.18 -20.85
CA GLU A 101 -39.90 10.12 -22.19
C GLU A 101 -39.34 11.49 -22.62
N ARG A 102 -39.40 12.49 -21.73
CA ARG A 102 -39.01 13.88 -22.00
C ARG A 102 -37.58 14.14 -21.53
N PHE A 103 -36.78 14.75 -22.39
CA PHE A 103 -35.43 15.22 -22.06
C PHE A 103 -35.50 16.64 -21.50
N VAL A 104 -35.07 16.83 -20.25
CA VAL A 104 -35.19 18.11 -19.54
C VAL A 104 -33.92 18.49 -18.79
N CYS A 105 -33.74 19.78 -18.51
CA CYS A 105 -32.75 20.25 -17.55
C CYS A 105 -33.12 19.83 -16.12
N ARG A 106 -32.17 19.24 -15.40
CA ARG A 106 -32.28 18.69 -14.04
C ARG A 106 -31.53 19.50 -12.99
N CYS A 107 -31.01 20.69 -13.33
CA CYS A 107 -30.26 21.52 -12.40
C CYS A 107 -31.14 21.95 -11.21
N GLU A 108 -30.73 21.59 -9.99
CA GLU A 108 -31.41 21.93 -8.73
C GLU A 108 -30.71 23.09 -7.97
N GLU A 109 -29.64 23.67 -8.53
CA GLU A 109 -28.83 24.72 -7.88
C GLU A 109 -29.38 26.12 -8.20
N TYR A 110 -30.41 26.53 -7.45
CA TYR A 110 -31.08 27.83 -7.62
C TYR A 110 -30.20 29.03 -7.24
N GLY A 111 -29.13 28.83 -6.47
CA GLY A 111 -28.16 29.87 -6.12
C GLY A 111 -27.15 30.18 -7.22
N CYS A 112 -27.15 29.41 -8.32
CA CYS A 112 -26.22 29.60 -9.42
C CYS A 112 -26.43 30.94 -10.13
N SER A 113 -25.33 31.68 -10.36
CA SER A 113 -25.33 32.97 -11.06
C SER A 113 -25.84 32.88 -12.51
N MET A 114 -25.80 31.69 -13.10
CA MET A 114 -26.28 31.41 -14.47
C MET A 114 -27.71 30.84 -14.51
N TYR A 115 -28.35 30.60 -13.36
CA TYR A 115 -29.66 29.96 -13.27
C TYR A 115 -30.74 30.67 -14.10
N ALA A 116 -30.73 32.01 -14.09
CA ALA A 116 -31.66 32.84 -14.86
C ALA A 116 -31.53 32.66 -16.39
N THR A 117 -30.36 32.25 -16.87
CA THR A 117 -30.11 31.90 -18.27
C THR A 117 -30.57 30.48 -18.55
N CYS A 118 -30.25 29.54 -17.67
CA CYS A 118 -30.59 28.11 -17.82
C CYS A 118 -32.11 27.86 -17.83
N GLN A 119 -32.90 28.62 -17.07
CA GLN A 119 -34.38 28.50 -17.08
C GLN A 119 -35.04 28.86 -18.42
N ASN A 120 -34.32 29.58 -19.30
CA ASN A 120 -34.81 29.97 -20.62
C ASN A 120 -34.42 28.96 -21.72
N LEU A 121 -33.74 27.86 -21.37
CA LEU A 121 -33.40 26.82 -22.33
C LEU A 121 -34.68 26.12 -22.84
N PRO A 122 -34.73 25.71 -24.13
CA PRO A 122 -35.92 25.09 -24.72
C PRO A 122 -36.37 23.79 -24.03
N ASN A 123 -35.43 23.11 -23.38
CA ASN A 123 -35.61 21.86 -22.64
C ASN A 123 -35.69 22.07 -21.12
N TYR A 124 -35.86 23.31 -20.65
CA TYR A 124 -36.03 23.57 -19.22
C TYR A 124 -37.47 23.27 -18.79
N GLU A 125 -37.64 22.34 -17.85
CA GLU A 125 -38.90 22.09 -17.16
C GLU A 125 -38.60 21.96 -15.66
N ARG A 126 -39.31 22.70 -14.82
CA ARG A 126 -39.11 22.64 -13.38
C ARG A 126 -39.59 21.27 -12.86
N ILE A 127 -38.68 20.47 -12.34
CA ILE A 127 -39.02 19.21 -11.67
C ILE A 127 -39.47 19.53 -10.24
N GLU A 128 -40.76 19.75 -10.04
CA GLU A 128 -41.33 19.87 -8.71
C GLU A 128 -41.52 18.46 -8.11
N ARG A 129 -40.65 18.08 -7.17
CA ARG A 129 -40.90 16.90 -6.34
C ARG A 129 -42.01 17.27 -5.37
N LYS A 130 -43.17 16.58 -5.42
CA LYS A 130 -44.21 16.72 -4.40
C LYS A 130 -43.60 16.30 -3.05
N THR A 131 -43.27 17.27 -2.21
CA THR A 131 -43.08 17.04 -0.77
C THR A 131 -44.42 16.56 -0.24
N GLU A 132 -44.48 15.33 0.29
CA GLU A 132 -45.64 14.92 1.08
C GLU A 132 -45.75 15.87 2.28
N GLU A 133 -46.96 16.40 2.45
CA GLU A 133 -47.33 17.45 3.39
C GLU A 133 -46.96 17.07 4.84
N THR A 134 -45.94 17.72 5.38
CA THR A 134 -45.94 18.04 6.82
C THR A 134 -46.68 19.36 6.96
N LEU A 135 -47.91 19.26 7.47
CA LEU A 135 -48.66 20.39 8.01
C LEU A 135 -47.78 21.17 9.00
N ASP A 136 -47.97 22.48 8.97
CA ASP A 136 -47.51 23.49 9.92
C ASP A 136 -46.06 23.95 9.86
N THR A 137 -45.82 25.00 9.06
CA THR A 137 -44.99 26.17 9.47
C THR A 137 -45.27 27.38 8.58
N ALA A 138 -46.52 27.89 8.56
CA ALA A 138 -46.82 29.19 7.94
C ALA A 138 -48.05 29.90 8.55
N LYS A 139 -48.16 29.95 9.89
CA LYS A 139 -49.00 30.93 10.62
C LYS A 139 -48.36 31.30 11.97
N ALA A 140 -47.11 31.72 11.94
CA ALA A 140 -46.42 32.24 13.13
C ALA A 140 -45.41 33.32 12.74
N ASN A 141 -45.87 34.37 12.05
CA ASN A 141 -45.14 35.63 12.00
C ASN A 141 -46.09 36.79 11.72
N GLU A 142 -47.10 36.96 12.58
CA GLU A 142 -47.75 38.24 12.76
C GLU A 142 -48.08 38.44 14.24
N LYS A 143 -47.74 39.65 14.72
CA LYS A 143 -48.05 40.26 16.02
C LYS A 143 -47.09 39.97 17.18
N ARG A 144 -46.04 40.79 17.20
CA ARG A 144 -45.71 41.59 18.40
C ARG A 144 -46.96 42.31 18.89
N ASN A 145 -47.48 41.92 20.07
CA ASN A 145 -47.84 42.82 21.17
C ASN A 145 -48.37 41.99 22.37
N THR A 146 -47.74 42.25 23.51
CA THR A 146 -47.97 41.86 24.92
C THR A 146 -49.39 42.10 25.46
N PRO A 147 -49.72 41.82 26.75
CA PRO A 147 -49.25 40.80 27.72
C PRO A 147 -50.42 40.11 28.51
N ALA A 148 -50.03 39.26 29.48
CA ALA A 148 -50.64 39.14 30.82
C ALA A 148 -51.61 37.98 31.18
N GLN A 149 -51.25 37.37 32.32
CA GLN A 149 -52.08 36.89 33.45
C GLN A 149 -52.50 35.42 33.57
N HIS A 150 -52.13 34.87 34.75
CA HIS A 150 -52.87 33.95 35.66
C HIS A 150 -53.33 32.59 35.09
N GLU A 151 -53.43 31.48 35.80
CA GLU A 151 -53.13 30.99 37.15
C GLU A 151 -53.35 29.47 37.07
N ASP A 152 -52.70 28.72 37.94
CA ASP A 152 -53.15 27.48 38.60
C ASP A 152 -53.97 26.41 37.83
N SER A 153 -53.48 25.15 37.84
CA SER A 153 -53.87 24.14 38.86
C SER A 153 -53.64 22.68 38.40
N ILE A 154 -52.83 21.98 39.20
CA ILE A 154 -53.05 20.68 39.87
C ILE A 154 -53.81 19.56 39.10
N SER A 155 -53.16 18.41 38.87
CA SER A 155 -53.34 17.20 39.71
C SER A 155 -52.55 15.98 39.22
N ILE A 156 -51.96 15.31 40.20
CA ILE A 156 -51.29 13.99 40.19
C ILE A 156 -52.35 12.88 40.32
N GLN A 157 -52.08 11.68 39.76
CA GLN A 157 -52.19 10.33 40.37
C GLN A 157 -52.00 9.25 39.26
N GLN A 158 -50.94 8.42 39.22
CA GLN A 158 -50.46 7.33 40.09
C GLN A 158 -51.15 5.96 39.84
N VAL A 159 -50.34 4.87 39.90
CA VAL A 159 -50.67 3.43 40.08
C VAL A 159 -50.89 2.63 38.77
N ALA A 160 -50.40 1.40 38.51
CA ALA A 160 -49.80 0.29 39.26
C ALA A 160 -48.99 -0.67 38.35
N MET A 161 -48.08 -1.43 38.97
CA MET A 161 -47.45 -2.66 38.47
C MET A 161 -48.43 -3.83 38.29
N LYS A 162 -48.09 -4.80 37.42
CA LYS A 162 -48.09 -6.24 37.79
C LYS A 162 -47.37 -7.14 36.76
N SER A 163 -46.65 -8.09 37.35
CA SER A 163 -45.80 -9.18 36.88
C SER A 163 -46.54 -10.45 36.45
N GLN A 164 -45.85 -11.35 35.72
CA GLN A 164 -45.73 -12.83 35.88
C GLN A 164 -45.46 -13.47 34.49
N SER A 165 -44.30 -14.05 34.23
CA SER A 165 -43.84 -15.43 34.55
C SER A 165 -44.62 -16.52 33.81
N ASP A 166 -43.93 -17.35 33.02
CA ASP A 166 -43.73 -18.75 33.39
C ASP A 166 -42.82 -19.50 32.39
N CYS A 167 -42.01 -20.37 32.99
CA CYS A 167 -41.02 -21.26 32.41
C CYS A 167 -41.56 -22.69 32.52
N ALA A 168 -41.32 -23.58 31.53
CA ALA A 168 -40.87 -24.97 31.75
C ALA A 168 -41.07 -25.94 30.55
N LYS A 169 -39.93 -26.52 30.11
CA LYS A 169 -39.56 -27.96 29.99
C LYS A 169 -40.48 -29.01 29.31
N ILE A 170 -39.83 -29.87 28.49
CA ILE A 170 -39.82 -31.37 28.40
C ILE A 170 -38.82 -31.69 27.24
N ALA A 171 -37.61 -32.23 27.44
CA ALA A 171 -37.13 -33.57 27.79
C ALA A 171 -37.12 -34.63 26.64
N GLU A 172 -35.90 -34.89 26.14
CA GLU A 172 -35.17 -36.18 25.98
C GLU A 172 -35.64 -37.41 25.12
N THR A 173 -34.69 -37.85 24.26
CA THR A 173 -34.29 -39.23 23.80
C THR A 173 -35.14 -40.07 22.82
N GLU A 174 -34.51 -40.54 21.72
CA GLU A 174 -34.11 -41.95 21.49
C GLU A 174 -33.28 -42.17 20.19
N ARG A 175 -32.55 -43.30 20.15
CA ARG A 175 -31.39 -43.68 19.28
C ARG A 175 -31.75 -44.63 18.11
N MET A 176 -30.73 -44.89 17.26
CA MET A 176 -30.47 -46.04 16.34
C MET A 176 -30.94 -45.84 14.88
N ASN A 177 -30.22 -46.17 13.78
CA ASN A 177 -28.98 -46.92 13.52
C ASN A 177 -28.42 -46.60 12.09
N ALA A 178 -27.10 -46.80 11.92
CA ALA A 178 -26.22 -47.04 10.75
C ALA A 178 -26.83 -47.46 9.36
N PRO A 179 -26.12 -47.34 8.18
CA PRO A 179 -24.69 -47.66 8.02
C PRO A 179 -23.83 -46.83 7.03
N ALA A 180 -22.52 -47.10 7.17
CA ALA A 180 -21.38 -46.60 6.43
C ALA A 180 -21.25 -47.20 5.01
N ALA A 181 -20.67 -46.42 4.08
CA ALA A 181 -20.03 -46.93 2.87
C ALA A 181 -18.92 -45.96 2.37
N SER A 182 -17.68 -46.45 2.47
CA SER A 182 -16.52 -46.29 1.57
C SER A 182 -16.14 -44.91 1.00
N LYS A 183 -15.04 -44.35 1.54
CA LYS A 183 -14.11 -43.45 0.83
C LYS A 183 -13.23 -44.26 -0.12
N PRO A 184 -12.97 -43.82 -1.37
CA PRO A 184 -11.91 -44.40 -2.18
C PRO A 184 -10.55 -43.80 -1.78
N GLU A 185 -9.63 -44.69 -1.43
CA GLU A 185 -8.20 -44.44 -1.30
C GLU A 185 -7.62 -44.01 -2.66
N MET A 186 -6.92 -42.88 -2.69
CA MET A 186 -6.03 -42.52 -3.79
C MET A 186 -4.60 -42.69 -3.29
N GLN A 187 -3.93 -43.69 -3.85
CA GLN A 187 -2.57 -44.10 -3.53
C GLN A 187 -1.59 -42.95 -3.80
N VAL A 188 -0.98 -42.43 -2.75
CA VAL A 188 0.17 -41.53 -2.83
C VAL A 188 1.39 -42.41 -3.09
N THR A 189 1.89 -42.39 -4.32
CA THR A 189 3.22 -42.91 -4.62
C THR A 189 4.27 -42.02 -3.97
N PRO A 190 5.29 -42.60 -3.30
CA PRO A 190 6.31 -41.82 -2.61
C PRO A 190 7.18 -41.09 -3.63
N ILE A 191 7.13 -39.75 -3.59
CA ILE A 191 8.10 -38.91 -4.29
C ILE A 191 9.46 -39.19 -3.64
N LYS A 192 10.39 -39.73 -4.43
CA LYS A 192 11.78 -39.91 -4.03
C LYS A 192 12.34 -38.56 -3.59
N THR A 193 12.80 -38.51 -2.35
CA THR A 193 13.69 -37.49 -1.81
C THR A 193 14.82 -37.27 -2.80
N ILE A 194 14.82 -36.13 -3.48
CA ILE A 194 16.02 -35.65 -4.17
C ILE A 194 16.90 -35.10 -3.04
N GLU A 195 17.97 -35.83 -2.74
CA GLU A 195 19.07 -35.33 -1.93
C GLU A 195 19.57 -34.04 -2.58
N THR A 196 19.28 -32.90 -1.94
CA THR A 196 19.94 -31.64 -2.24
C THR A 196 21.35 -31.75 -1.72
N VAL A 197 22.24 -32.23 -2.60
CA VAL A 197 23.68 -32.09 -2.40
C VAL A 197 23.95 -30.59 -2.37
N ALA A 198 24.39 -30.11 -1.21
CA ALA A 198 24.96 -28.78 -1.06
C ALA A 198 26.24 -28.73 -1.90
N GLU A 199 26.11 -28.31 -3.16
CA GLU A 199 27.25 -27.90 -3.97
C GLU A 199 27.54 -26.44 -3.65
N THR A 200 28.64 -26.27 -2.92
CA THR A 200 29.33 -25.01 -2.68
C THR A 200 29.81 -24.45 -4.01
N ASP A 201 29.04 -23.55 -4.62
CA ASP A 201 29.47 -22.84 -5.82
C ASP A 201 30.12 -21.51 -5.44
N THR A 202 31.45 -21.53 -5.51
CA THR A 202 32.35 -20.39 -5.44
C THR A 202 31.93 -19.31 -6.43
N ALA A 203 31.82 -18.08 -5.93
CA ALA A 203 31.63 -16.89 -6.74
C ALA A 203 32.67 -16.82 -7.86
N ILE A 204 32.22 -16.84 -9.12
CA ILE A 204 33.03 -16.39 -10.25
C ILE A 204 32.63 -14.94 -10.51
N PRO A 205 33.49 -13.94 -10.24
CA PRO A 205 33.24 -12.56 -10.64
C PRO A 205 33.25 -12.50 -12.18
N VAL A 206 32.17 -11.98 -12.76
CA VAL A 206 32.04 -11.77 -14.21
C VAL A 206 32.25 -10.28 -14.51
N LYS A 207 33.17 -10.03 -15.44
CA LYS A 207 33.82 -8.77 -15.85
C LYS A 207 32.85 -7.62 -16.20
N MET A 208 33.22 -6.40 -15.83
CA MET A 208 32.52 -5.13 -16.15
C MET A 208 33.16 -4.39 -17.35
N ASP A 209 33.50 -5.08 -18.44
CA ASP A 209 34.15 -4.47 -19.62
C ASP A 209 33.19 -3.64 -20.53
N ASP A 210 31.88 -3.60 -20.26
CA ASP A 210 30.86 -2.98 -21.14
C ASP A 210 30.09 -1.80 -20.50
N VAL A 211 30.74 -0.88 -19.79
CA VAL A 211 30.10 0.42 -19.51
C VAL A 211 30.08 1.21 -20.83
N PRO A 212 28.92 1.53 -21.40
CA PRO A 212 28.84 2.28 -22.63
C PRO A 212 29.51 3.62 -22.45
N ASN A 213 30.29 4.03 -23.45
CA ASN A 213 30.88 5.35 -23.50
C ASN A 213 29.77 6.39 -23.75
N MET A 214 29.06 6.77 -22.68
CA MET A 214 27.93 7.69 -22.72
C MET A 214 28.42 9.14 -22.83
N ARG A 215 27.74 9.95 -23.63
CA ARG A 215 28.11 11.36 -23.79
C ARG A 215 27.55 12.19 -22.64
N ILE A 216 28.41 12.90 -21.91
CA ILE A 216 27.98 13.88 -20.90
C ILE A 216 27.24 15.04 -21.58
N VAL A 217 26.04 15.35 -21.10
CA VAL A 217 25.19 16.43 -21.63
C VAL A 217 24.49 17.21 -20.52
N GLU A 218 24.00 18.40 -20.87
CA GLU A 218 23.08 19.16 -20.04
C GLU A 218 21.64 18.62 -20.16
N GLN A 219 20.84 18.80 -19.11
CA GLN A 219 19.43 18.33 -19.07
C GLN A 219 18.60 18.83 -20.26
N ALA A 220 18.89 20.05 -20.75
CA ALA A 220 18.22 20.64 -21.91
C ALA A 220 18.33 19.75 -23.16
N GLN A 221 19.45 19.06 -23.39
CA GLN A 221 19.59 18.18 -24.56
C GLN A 221 18.62 16.99 -24.53
N ILE A 222 18.24 16.53 -23.34
CA ILE A 222 17.28 15.43 -23.15
C ILE A 222 15.85 15.97 -23.21
N ILE A 223 15.62 17.10 -22.53
CA ILE A 223 14.30 17.75 -22.49
C ILE A 223 13.89 18.19 -23.89
N ASP A 224 14.83 18.71 -24.69
CA ASP A 224 14.55 19.32 -25.97
C ASP A 224 14.59 18.40 -27.19
N ALA A 225 15.03 17.14 -27.01
CA ALA A 225 15.14 16.17 -28.10
C ALA A 225 13.83 15.96 -28.86
N ASP A 226 13.88 15.45 -30.08
CA ASP A 226 12.67 15.19 -30.86
C ASP A 226 11.80 14.11 -30.19
N SER A 227 10.48 14.16 -30.41
CA SER A 227 9.50 13.28 -29.75
C SER A 227 9.61 11.81 -30.16
N ASP A 228 10.27 11.50 -31.27
CA ASP A 228 10.54 10.15 -31.78
C ASP A 228 11.89 9.59 -31.29
N THR A 229 12.73 10.43 -30.66
CA THR A 229 14.06 10.02 -30.23
C THR A 229 13.98 9.03 -29.06
N ARG A 230 14.76 7.94 -29.16
CA ARG A 230 14.96 6.97 -28.09
C ARG A 230 16.26 7.28 -27.35
N ILE A 231 16.15 7.63 -26.07
CA ILE A 231 17.23 8.12 -25.21
C ILE A 231 17.39 7.19 -24.01
N TRP A 232 18.64 6.85 -23.70
CA TRP A 232 19.01 6.14 -22.48
C TRP A 232 20.00 7.00 -21.69
N VAL A 233 19.66 7.30 -20.44
CA VAL A 233 20.37 8.25 -19.59
C VAL A 233 20.89 7.55 -18.33
N ASN A 234 22.21 7.57 -18.14
CA ASN A 234 22.83 7.32 -16.84
C ASN A 234 22.90 8.64 -16.07
N ALA A 235 22.22 8.73 -14.93
CA ALA A 235 22.09 9.95 -14.18
C ALA A 235 22.28 9.65 -12.69
N GLY A 236 23.43 10.12 -12.16
CA GLY A 236 23.76 9.96 -10.75
C GLY A 236 22.75 10.66 -9.80
N PRO A 237 22.90 10.50 -8.48
CA PRO A 237 22.00 11.11 -7.51
C PRO A 237 22.14 12.63 -7.53
N GLY A 238 21.03 13.35 -7.34
CA GLY A 238 21.04 14.82 -7.32
C GLY A 238 21.27 15.50 -8.67
N THR A 239 21.39 14.77 -9.77
CA THR A 239 21.56 15.32 -11.14
C THR A 239 20.25 15.83 -11.76
N GLY A 240 19.12 15.59 -11.10
CA GLY A 240 17.80 16.08 -11.52
C GLY A 240 17.01 15.14 -12.42
N LYS A 241 17.16 13.81 -12.32
CA LYS A 241 16.35 12.80 -13.03
C LYS A 241 14.85 13.13 -13.10
N THR A 242 14.20 13.22 -11.93
CA THR A 242 12.77 13.55 -11.83
C THR A 242 12.45 14.91 -12.44
N TYR A 243 13.32 15.92 -12.25
CA TYR A 243 13.12 17.22 -12.90
C TYR A 243 13.15 17.09 -14.43
N THR A 244 14.10 16.32 -14.99
CA THR A 244 14.19 16.04 -16.42
C THR A 244 12.92 15.37 -16.93
N VAL A 245 12.38 14.38 -16.20
CA VAL A 245 11.10 13.71 -16.53
C VAL A 245 9.95 14.72 -16.57
N ILE A 246 9.80 15.55 -15.53
CA ILE A 246 8.72 16.54 -15.45
C ILE A 246 8.82 17.59 -16.56
N GLN A 247 10.02 18.11 -16.84
CA GLN A 247 10.20 19.08 -17.92
C GLN A 247 9.97 18.47 -19.31
N ARG A 248 10.38 17.20 -19.51
CA ARG A 248 10.11 16.47 -20.76
C ARG A 248 8.61 16.27 -20.96
N LEU A 249 7.90 15.81 -19.93
CA LEU A 249 6.43 15.66 -19.95
C LEU A 249 5.75 16.98 -20.26
N LYS A 250 6.15 18.07 -19.60
CA LYS A 250 5.63 19.41 -19.85
C LYS A 250 5.81 19.81 -21.32
N LYS A 251 7.00 19.61 -21.89
CA LYS A 251 7.26 19.92 -23.30
C LYS A 251 6.33 19.13 -24.22
N LEU A 252 6.31 17.79 -24.08
CA LEU A 252 5.49 16.92 -24.92
C LEU A 252 3.99 17.27 -24.82
N LEU A 253 3.47 17.49 -23.61
CA LEU A 253 2.06 17.79 -23.39
C LEU A 253 1.65 19.20 -23.88
N GLN A 254 2.58 20.17 -23.86
CA GLN A 254 2.32 21.55 -24.29
C GLN A 254 2.51 21.78 -25.80
N GLU A 255 3.35 20.98 -26.47
CA GLU A 255 3.56 21.03 -27.93
C GLU A 255 2.47 20.30 -28.73
N ASP A 256 1.31 20.07 -28.12
CA ASP A 256 0.14 19.41 -28.68
C ASP A 256 0.41 17.99 -29.22
N TYR A 257 1.25 17.25 -28.51
CA TYR A 257 1.48 15.83 -28.79
C TYR A 257 0.17 15.05 -28.64
N GLU A 258 -0.41 14.59 -29.75
CA GLU A 258 -1.72 13.91 -29.78
C GLU A 258 -1.68 12.49 -29.20
N GLY A 259 -0.49 11.92 -29.07
CA GLY A 259 -0.30 10.54 -28.63
C GLY A 259 -0.35 10.35 -27.11
N ALA A 260 -0.76 9.16 -26.68
CA ALA A 260 -0.75 8.79 -25.25
C ALA A 260 0.68 8.53 -24.74
N ILE A 261 1.03 9.15 -23.62
CA ILE A 261 2.33 9.03 -22.95
C ILE A 261 2.17 8.09 -21.74
N VAL A 262 3.07 7.12 -21.60
CA VAL A 262 3.16 6.30 -20.39
C VAL A 262 4.47 6.54 -19.65
N VAL A 263 4.38 6.69 -18.33
CA VAL A 263 5.51 6.73 -17.41
C VAL A 263 5.44 5.48 -16.54
N LEU A 264 6.45 4.63 -16.67
CA LEU A 264 6.61 3.40 -15.90
C LEU A 264 7.63 3.62 -14.78
N CYS A 265 7.18 3.39 -13.56
CA CYS A 265 8.00 3.48 -12.36
C CYS A 265 8.16 2.09 -11.71
N PHE A 266 9.23 1.90 -10.93
CA PHE A 266 9.35 0.70 -10.12
C PHE A 266 8.45 0.73 -8.86
N SER A 267 8.35 1.90 -8.21
CA SER A 267 7.63 2.04 -6.94
C SER A 267 6.43 2.99 -7.02
N LYS A 268 5.42 2.75 -6.18
CA LYS A 268 4.26 3.65 -6.04
C LYS A 268 4.67 5.04 -5.50
N ASN A 269 5.73 5.10 -4.68
CA ASN A 269 6.28 6.38 -4.22
C ASN A 269 6.79 7.23 -5.38
N ALA A 270 7.53 6.63 -6.32
CA ALA A 270 7.97 7.34 -7.52
C ALA A 270 6.79 7.83 -8.38
N VAL A 271 5.73 7.03 -8.50
CA VAL A 271 4.48 7.45 -9.17
C VAL A 271 3.89 8.70 -8.51
N GLN A 272 3.74 8.72 -7.18
CA GLN A 272 3.17 9.88 -6.49
C GLN A 272 4.08 11.10 -6.60
N VAL A 273 5.39 10.95 -6.37
CA VAL A 273 6.34 12.06 -6.53
C VAL A 273 6.29 12.69 -7.92
N ILE A 274 6.15 11.89 -8.98
CA ILE A 274 6.01 12.42 -10.34
C ILE A 274 4.66 13.11 -10.52
N ARG A 275 3.55 12.54 -10.01
CA ARG A 275 2.22 13.16 -10.07
C ARG A 275 2.18 14.50 -9.35
N ASP A 276 2.63 14.54 -8.10
CA ASP A 276 2.61 15.75 -7.27
C ASP A 276 3.43 16.87 -7.93
N ARG A 277 4.66 16.55 -8.36
CA ARG A 277 5.51 17.54 -9.04
C ARG A 277 4.97 17.99 -10.39
N LEU A 278 4.24 17.12 -11.09
CA LEU A 278 3.58 17.48 -12.33
C LEU A 278 2.39 18.41 -12.06
N CYS A 279 1.60 18.12 -11.04
CA CYS A 279 0.52 18.98 -10.55
C CYS A 279 1.07 20.34 -10.09
N ASP A 280 2.20 20.38 -9.38
CA ASP A 280 2.86 21.63 -9.01
C ASP A 280 3.31 22.43 -10.25
N ALA A 281 3.79 21.74 -11.28
CA ALA A 281 4.33 22.36 -12.49
C ALA A 281 3.28 22.83 -13.50
N LEU A 282 2.12 22.16 -13.57
CA LEU A 282 1.07 22.38 -14.58
C LEU A 282 -0.30 22.77 -13.99
N GLY A 283 -0.46 22.73 -12.67
CA GLY A 283 -1.73 23.00 -11.99
C GLY A 283 -2.84 22.07 -12.48
N TYR A 284 -4.02 22.63 -12.73
CA TYR A 284 -5.21 21.89 -13.15
C TYR A 284 -5.03 21.12 -14.47
N GLN A 285 -4.11 21.55 -15.34
CA GLN A 285 -3.86 20.88 -16.63
C GLN A 285 -3.30 19.47 -16.42
N ALA A 286 -2.53 19.23 -15.35
CA ALA A 286 -2.03 17.89 -15.02
C ALA A 286 -3.17 16.89 -14.83
N ALA A 287 -4.21 17.29 -14.07
CA ALA A 287 -5.38 16.44 -13.83
C ALA A 287 -6.14 16.15 -15.12
N GLN A 288 -6.29 17.15 -16.00
CA GLN A 288 -6.94 16.96 -17.31
C GLN A 288 -6.20 15.92 -18.18
N PHE A 289 -4.87 15.99 -18.26
CA PHE A 289 -4.10 15.01 -19.04
C PHE A 289 -4.22 13.57 -18.50
N LEU A 290 -4.35 13.42 -17.18
CA LEU A 290 -4.56 12.13 -16.52
C LEU A 290 -5.98 11.59 -16.78
N ASP A 291 -7.01 12.45 -16.64
CA ASP A 291 -8.42 12.09 -16.84
C ASP A 291 -8.73 11.73 -18.30
N ASP A 292 -8.14 12.49 -19.24
CA ASP A 292 -8.28 12.27 -20.68
C ASP A 292 -7.42 11.09 -21.20
N LYS A 293 -6.68 10.42 -20.31
CA LYS A 293 -5.75 9.32 -20.62
C LYS A 293 -4.66 9.68 -21.64
N ARG A 294 -4.33 10.96 -21.78
CA ARG A 294 -3.16 11.42 -22.56
C ARG A 294 -1.85 11.14 -21.83
N LEU A 295 -1.89 11.09 -20.50
CA LEU A 295 -0.77 10.72 -19.66
C LEU A 295 -1.20 9.62 -18.70
N ASP A 296 -0.44 8.52 -18.65
CA ASP A 296 -0.61 7.47 -17.65
C ASP A 296 0.69 7.26 -16.87
N ILE A 297 0.63 7.37 -15.54
CA ILE A 297 1.79 7.19 -14.65
C ILE A 297 1.51 6.00 -13.76
N ARG A 298 2.24 4.90 -13.94
CA ARG A 298 1.98 3.64 -13.25
C ARG A 298 3.25 2.93 -12.85
N THR A 299 3.12 2.01 -11.90
CA THR A 299 4.15 0.98 -11.73
C THR A 299 4.04 -0.06 -12.84
N PHE A 300 5.12 -0.80 -13.11
CA PHE A 300 5.09 -1.95 -14.04
C PHE A 300 3.93 -2.92 -13.74
N ASP A 301 3.78 -3.30 -12.47
CA ASP A 301 2.70 -4.19 -12.02
C ASP A 301 1.30 -3.63 -12.25
N SER A 302 1.11 -2.34 -11.98
CA SER A 302 -0.18 -1.67 -12.20
C SER A 302 -0.49 -1.54 -13.68
N PHE A 303 0.52 -1.28 -14.51
CA PHE A 303 0.36 -1.23 -15.97
C PHE A 303 -0.01 -2.59 -16.54
N ALA A 304 0.70 -3.66 -16.15
CA ALA A 304 0.36 -5.04 -16.56
C ALA A 304 -1.08 -5.40 -16.16
N THR A 305 -1.48 -5.08 -14.92
CA THR A 305 -2.84 -5.31 -14.41
C THR A 305 -3.88 -4.52 -15.21
N TYR A 306 -3.59 -3.26 -15.54
CA TYR A 306 -4.48 -2.39 -16.31
C TYR A 306 -4.73 -2.96 -17.71
N VAL A 307 -3.68 -3.39 -18.41
CA VAL A 307 -3.81 -3.94 -19.77
C VAL A 307 -4.48 -5.33 -19.75
N LEU A 308 -4.26 -6.13 -18.71
CA LEU A 308 -4.89 -7.44 -18.53
C LEU A 308 -6.29 -7.39 -17.91
N ALA A 309 -6.93 -6.23 -17.76
CA ALA A 309 -8.15 -6.09 -16.96
C ALA A 309 -9.25 -7.13 -17.31
N ASP A 310 -9.42 -7.46 -18.60
CA ASP A 310 -10.42 -8.43 -19.07
C ASP A 310 -9.98 -9.91 -18.94
N GLU A 311 -8.69 -10.17 -18.75
CA GLU A 311 -8.09 -11.52 -18.62
C GLU A 311 -7.60 -11.81 -17.19
N LEU A 312 -7.83 -10.87 -16.25
CA LEU A 312 -7.22 -10.92 -14.93
C LEU A 312 -7.76 -12.08 -14.10
N ASN A 313 -6.86 -12.90 -13.56
CA ASN A 313 -7.20 -13.95 -12.61
C ASN A 313 -6.91 -13.50 -11.17
N PRO A 314 -7.90 -13.51 -10.25
CA PRO A 314 -7.70 -13.12 -8.85
C PRO A 314 -6.65 -13.95 -8.10
N LYS A 315 -6.33 -15.17 -8.59
CA LYS A 315 -5.33 -16.05 -7.97
C LYS A 315 -3.89 -15.71 -8.33
N TRP A 316 -3.66 -14.85 -9.33
CA TRP A 316 -2.31 -14.51 -9.76
C TRP A 316 -1.64 -13.54 -8.80
N ASP A 317 -0.43 -13.91 -8.38
CA ASP A 317 0.51 -12.98 -7.77
C ASP A 317 1.07 -11.99 -8.81
N TYR A 318 1.82 -11.01 -8.34
CA TYR A 318 2.37 -9.94 -9.17
C TYR A 318 3.27 -10.46 -10.30
N ASN A 319 4.14 -11.41 -10.01
CA ASN A 319 5.06 -11.94 -11.03
C ASN A 319 4.31 -12.74 -12.11
N THR A 320 3.29 -13.52 -11.71
CA THR A 320 2.45 -14.27 -12.65
C THR A 320 1.68 -13.33 -13.56
N ARG A 321 1.15 -12.21 -13.05
CA ARG A 321 0.47 -11.19 -13.89
C ARG A 321 1.41 -10.61 -14.95
N ILE A 322 2.66 -10.31 -14.59
CA ILE A 322 3.65 -9.79 -15.54
C ILE A 322 3.96 -10.83 -16.62
N GLU A 323 4.13 -12.10 -16.24
CA GLU A 323 4.36 -13.18 -17.21
C GLU A 323 3.18 -13.36 -18.17
N GLU A 324 1.95 -13.29 -17.69
CA GLU A 324 0.76 -13.35 -18.56
C GLU A 324 0.63 -12.12 -19.45
N PHE A 325 1.05 -10.93 -18.98
CA PHE A 325 1.12 -9.73 -19.81
C PHE A 325 2.11 -9.93 -20.97
N ILE A 326 3.30 -10.46 -20.70
CA ILE A 326 4.30 -10.77 -21.73
C ILE A 326 3.73 -11.77 -22.76
N LYS A 327 3.03 -12.81 -22.30
CA LYS A 327 2.37 -13.79 -23.18
C LYS A 327 1.23 -13.16 -24.01
N MET A 328 0.47 -12.24 -23.42
CA MET A 328 -0.59 -11.51 -24.13
C MET A 328 -0.01 -10.69 -25.27
N LEU A 329 1.11 -9.97 -25.06
CA LEU A 329 1.81 -9.26 -26.13
C LEU A 329 2.32 -10.19 -27.23
N GLN A 330 2.80 -11.38 -26.88
CA GLN A 330 3.21 -12.39 -27.88
C GLN A 330 2.02 -12.89 -28.72
N ARG A 331 0.82 -12.97 -28.14
CA ARG A 331 -0.41 -13.38 -28.85
C ARG A 331 -0.99 -12.26 -29.70
N ASN A 332 -0.83 -11.01 -29.27
CA ASN A 332 -1.41 -9.82 -29.90
C ASN A 332 -0.31 -8.79 -30.26
N PRO A 333 0.56 -9.09 -31.25
CA PRO A 333 1.64 -8.18 -31.61
C PRO A 333 1.09 -6.86 -32.18
N GLY A 334 1.68 -5.74 -31.76
CA GLY A 334 1.33 -4.38 -32.19
C GLY A 334 0.29 -3.69 -31.30
N VAL A 335 -0.30 -4.39 -30.32
CA VAL A 335 -1.32 -3.80 -29.43
C VAL A 335 -0.81 -2.59 -28.65
N LEU A 336 0.48 -2.58 -28.29
CA LEU A 336 1.08 -1.44 -27.59
C LEU A 336 1.44 -0.30 -28.53
N ASP A 337 1.75 -0.56 -29.80
CA ASP A 337 2.09 0.50 -30.77
C ASP A 337 0.87 1.39 -31.07
N GLU A 338 -0.32 0.79 -31.09
CA GLU A 338 -1.59 1.54 -31.21
C GLU A 338 -1.94 2.35 -29.95
N MET A 339 -1.50 1.88 -28.78
CA MET A 339 -1.86 2.46 -27.49
C MET A 339 -0.85 3.49 -26.99
N LEU A 340 0.45 3.28 -27.24
CA LEU A 340 1.55 4.01 -26.62
C LEU A 340 2.34 4.80 -27.65
N HIS A 341 2.39 6.10 -27.44
CA HIS A 341 3.05 7.03 -28.35
C HIS A 341 4.32 7.64 -27.73
N TYR A 342 4.49 7.58 -26.42
CA TYR A 342 5.79 7.88 -25.81
C TYR A 342 5.95 7.10 -24.52
N VAL A 343 7.14 6.53 -24.28
CA VAL A 343 7.43 5.72 -23.09
C VAL A 343 8.54 6.34 -22.27
N ILE A 344 8.28 6.62 -21.00
CA ILE A 344 9.28 7.02 -20.01
C ILE A 344 9.43 5.90 -18.99
N VAL A 345 10.67 5.54 -18.66
CA VAL A 345 10.98 4.63 -17.54
C VAL A 345 11.90 5.34 -16.58
N ASP A 346 11.46 5.49 -15.33
CA ASP A 346 12.28 6.03 -14.25
C ASP A 346 12.86 4.91 -13.39
N GLU A 347 14.05 5.15 -12.83
CA GLU A 347 14.81 4.22 -12.01
C GLU A 347 15.02 2.84 -12.69
N ILE A 348 15.45 2.83 -13.96
CA ILE A 348 15.61 1.61 -14.75
C ILE A 348 16.54 0.57 -14.10
N GLN A 349 17.48 1.00 -13.25
CA GLN A 349 18.34 0.08 -12.49
C GLN A 349 17.59 -0.85 -11.52
N ASP A 350 16.36 -0.51 -11.17
CA ASP A 350 15.50 -1.36 -10.32
C ASP A 350 14.61 -2.29 -11.14
N THR A 351 14.59 -2.14 -12.47
CA THR A 351 13.81 -2.98 -13.38
C THR A 351 14.55 -4.30 -13.62
N VAL A 352 14.39 -5.24 -12.69
CA VAL A 352 15.00 -6.58 -12.74
C VAL A 352 13.96 -7.69 -12.90
N GLY A 353 14.44 -8.88 -13.26
CA GLY A 353 13.67 -10.11 -13.36
C GLY A 353 12.55 -10.08 -14.40
N VAL A 354 11.36 -10.55 -14.04
CA VAL A 354 10.13 -10.49 -14.87
C VAL A 354 9.84 -9.08 -15.42
N ARG A 355 10.14 -8.03 -14.65
CA ARG A 355 9.92 -6.63 -15.03
C ARG A 355 10.91 -6.17 -16.11
N ALA A 356 12.16 -6.65 -16.05
CA ALA A 356 13.16 -6.41 -17.10
C ALA A 356 12.72 -7.03 -18.43
N ARG A 357 12.24 -8.29 -18.40
CA ARG A 357 11.66 -8.94 -19.59
C ARG A 357 10.46 -8.20 -20.13
N MET A 358 9.57 -7.75 -19.24
CA MET A 358 8.41 -6.94 -19.61
C MET A 358 8.85 -5.65 -20.32
N LEU A 359 9.84 -4.93 -19.77
CA LEU A 359 10.38 -3.73 -20.41
C LEU A 359 10.94 -4.03 -21.80
N LEU A 360 11.78 -5.05 -21.95
CA LEU A 360 12.32 -5.44 -23.25
C LEU A 360 11.20 -5.74 -24.26
N LYS A 361 10.17 -6.46 -23.84
CA LYS A 361 9.04 -6.79 -24.70
C LYS A 361 8.22 -5.55 -25.08
N ILE A 362 8.02 -4.59 -24.17
CA ILE A 362 7.39 -3.30 -24.49
C ILE A 362 8.23 -2.55 -25.52
N LEU A 363 9.55 -2.47 -25.33
CA LEU A 363 10.47 -1.76 -26.23
C LEU A 363 10.53 -2.35 -27.64
N ASP A 364 10.29 -3.66 -27.77
CA ASP A 364 10.23 -4.37 -29.06
C ASP A 364 8.88 -4.21 -29.77
N GLU A 365 7.81 -3.88 -29.04
CA GLU A 365 6.47 -3.66 -29.60
C GLU A 365 6.26 -2.21 -30.07
N VAL A 366 6.84 -1.23 -29.39
CA VAL A 366 6.60 0.20 -29.67
C VAL A 366 7.63 0.81 -30.61
N ASN A 367 7.17 1.55 -31.61
CA ASN A 367 8.00 2.29 -32.59
C ASN A 367 8.17 3.78 -32.25
N CYS A 368 7.82 4.16 -31.03
CA CYS A 368 7.75 5.55 -30.63
C CYS A 368 8.98 6.02 -29.84
N GLY A 369 8.98 7.30 -29.43
CA GLY A 369 10.04 7.87 -28.61
C GLY A 369 10.08 7.24 -27.21
N VAL A 370 11.30 7.07 -26.70
CA VAL A 370 11.55 6.40 -25.42
C VAL A 370 12.55 7.21 -24.60
N LEU A 371 12.29 7.38 -23.31
CA LEU A 371 13.25 7.95 -22.37
C LEU A 371 13.47 7.00 -21.19
N LEU A 372 14.64 6.39 -21.13
CA LEU A 372 15.06 5.53 -20.02
C LEU A 372 16.01 6.32 -19.11
N LEU A 373 15.68 6.47 -17.83
CA LEU A 373 16.55 7.10 -16.84
C LEU A 373 16.88 6.15 -15.69
N GLY A 374 18.11 6.19 -15.21
CA GLY A 374 18.49 5.52 -13.97
C GLY A 374 19.92 5.78 -13.58
N ASP A 375 20.38 5.08 -12.55
CA ASP A 375 21.73 5.16 -12.01
C ASP A 375 22.33 3.77 -11.82
N TRP A 376 23.38 3.48 -12.59
CA TRP A 376 24.08 2.21 -12.58
C TRP A 376 24.70 1.89 -11.22
N CYS A 377 25.24 2.91 -10.55
CA CYS A 377 25.87 2.78 -9.24
C CYS A 377 24.83 2.56 -8.12
N GLN A 378 23.53 2.68 -8.42
CA GLN A 378 22.44 2.37 -7.48
C GLN A 378 21.71 1.07 -7.82
N ALA A 379 22.22 0.22 -8.73
CA ALA A 379 21.71 -1.13 -8.97
C ALA A 379 22.00 -2.07 -7.77
N ILE A 380 21.15 -2.01 -6.73
CA ILE A 380 21.34 -2.72 -5.46
C ILE A 380 20.53 -4.03 -5.35
N PHE A 381 19.70 -4.36 -6.34
CA PHE A 381 18.85 -5.56 -6.36
C PHE A 381 19.40 -6.73 -7.19
N ASP A 382 20.53 -6.56 -7.87
CA ASP A 382 21.10 -7.59 -8.75
C ASP A 382 21.40 -8.92 -8.04
N TRP A 383 21.71 -8.88 -6.74
CA TRP A 383 21.98 -10.09 -5.96
C TRP A 383 20.74 -10.98 -5.82
N THR A 384 19.54 -10.39 -5.69
CA THR A 384 18.28 -11.13 -5.54
C THR A 384 17.89 -11.81 -6.85
N SER A 385 18.12 -11.16 -7.99
CA SER A 385 17.85 -11.74 -9.31
C SER A 385 18.78 -12.90 -9.62
N LYS A 386 20.07 -12.79 -9.27
CA LYS A 386 21.05 -13.87 -9.48
C LYS A 386 20.73 -15.12 -8.66
N GLN A 387 20.24 -14.99 -7.43
CA GLN A 387 19.79 -16.14 -6.62
C GLN A 387 18.60 -16.88 -7.24
N ASN A 388 17.70 -16.14 -7.89
CA ASN A 388 16.51 -16.70 -8.53
C ASN A 388 16.74 -17.09 -10.02
N HIS A 389 17.97 -17.03 -10.53
CA HIS A 389 18.30 -17.21 -11.95
C HIS A 389 17.46 -16.34 -12.89
N ASP A 390 17.16 -15.12 -12.44
CA ASP A 390 16.32 -14.15 -13.15
C ASP A 390 17.17 -13.00 -13.73
N MET A 391 16.63 -12.25 -14.69
CA MET A 391 17.37 -11.19 -15.40
C MET A 391 17.86 -10.09 -14.44
N SER A 392 19.16 -9.83 -14.39
CA SER A 392 19.75 -8.72 -13.61
C SER A 392 19.69 -7.39 -14.39
N PHE A 393 20.02 -6.28 -13.74
CA PHE A 393 20.16 -5.01 -14.46
C PHE A 393 21.31 -5.05 -15.46
N VAL A 394 22.37 -5.80 -15.18
CA VAL A 394 23.50 -5.99 -16.11
C VAL A 394 23.02 -6.70 -17.38
N ASP A 395 22.21 -7.75 -17.23
CA ASP A 395 21.63 -8.46 -18.39
C ASP A 395 20.69 -7.54 -19.19
N LEU A 396 19.86 -6.74 -18.49
CA LEU A 396 19.01 -5.74 -19.13
C LEU A 396 19.84 -4.70 -19.90
N ALA A 397 20.91 -4.18 -19.30
CA ALA A 397 21.80 -3.21 -19.93
C ALA A 397 22.45 -3.77 -21.21
N ALA A 398 22.91 -5.03 -21.17
CA ALA A 398 23.46 -5.72 -22.34
C ALA A 398 22.41 -5.87 -23.47
N GLU A 399 21.15 -6.11 -23.13
CA GLU A 399 20.05 -6.14 -24.10
C GLU A 399 19.70 -4.74 -24.65
N LEU A 400 19.76 -3.70 -23.82
CA LEU A 400 19.53 -2.32 -24.25
C LEU A 400 20.63 -1.82 -25.20
N GLN A 401 21.88 -2.23 -24.98
CA GLN A 401 23.00 -1.90 -25.88
C GLN A 401 22.81 -2.44 -27.30
N LYS A 402 22.09 -3.55 -27.47
CA LYS A 402 21.76 -4.12 -28.79
C LYS A 402 20.72 -3.29 -29.55
N ARG A 403 20.06 -2.34 -28.88
CA ARG A 403 18.99 -1.49 -29.43
C ARG A 403 19.54 -0.10 -29.76
N GLN A 404 18.91 0.56 -30.72
CA GLN A 404 19.31 1.91 -31.17
C GLN A 404 18.82 2.96 -30.15
N PHE A 405 19.69 3.31 -29.19
CA PHE A 405 19.47 4.39 -28.24
C PHE A 405 20.54 5.45 -28.36
N THR A 406 20.15 6.72 -28.24
CA THR A 406 21.08 7.81 -27.96
C THR A 406 21.43 7.76 -26.48
N GLN A 407 22.71 7.64 -26.16
CA GLN A 407 23.17 7.38 -24.79
C GLN A 407 23.84 8.61 -24.18
N TYR A 408 23.32 9.03 -23.03
CA TYR A 408 23.73 10.24 -22.35
C TYR A 408 24.07 10.00 -20.88
N GLU A 409 25.00 10.81 -20.36
CA GLU A 409 25.26 10.90 -18.92
C GLU A 409 24.91 12.29 -18.40
N LEU A 410 24.21 12.34 -17.27
CA LEU A 410 23.99 13.57 -16.51
C LEU A 410 24.95 13.63 -15.33
N VAL A 411 25.71 14.73 -15.25
CA VAL A 411 26.63 15.05 -14.16
C VAL A 411 26.21 16.35 -13.48
N GLY A 412 26.82 16.67 -12.34
CA GLY A 412 26.51 17.89 -11.60
C GLY A 412 25.40 17.66 -10.57
N ASN A 413 25.81 17.28 -9.36
CA ASN A 413 24.92 17.11 -8.23
C ASN A 413 24.45 18.49 -7.73
N LYS A 414 23.14 18.71 -7.76
CA LYS A 414 22.47 19.94 -7.29
C LYS A 414 21.82 19.78 -5.92
N ARG A 415 21.92 18.60 -5.32
CA ARG A 415 21.26 18.21 -4.06
C ARG A 415 22.14 18.44 -2.84
N GLN A 416 23.44 18.18 -2.97
CA GLN A 416 24.36 18.10 -1.84
C GLN A 416 25.30 19.31 -1.80
N THR A 417 25.98 19.50 -0.67
CA THR A 417 27.14 20.41 -0.61
C THR A 417 28.20 20.00 -1.64
N LYS A 418 28.97 20.98 -2.12
CA LYS A 418 29.99 20.77 -3.17
C LYS A 418 30.97 19.65 -2.81
N GLU A 419 31.43 19.62 -1.57
CA GLU A 419 32.44 18.64 -1.11
C GLU A 419 31.85 17.22 -0.97
N LEU A 420 30.58 17.09 -0.55
CA LEU A 420 29.88 15.79 -0.55
C LEU A 420 29.69 15.28 -1.99
N ALA A 421 29.32 16.17 -2.91
CA ALA A 421 29.16 15.84 -4.32
C ALA A 421 30.48 15.39 -4.96
N GLU A 422 31.59 16.08 -4.70
CA GLU A 422 32.92 15.72 -5.19
C GLU A 422 33.35 14.35 -4.65
N LYS A 423 33.22 14.13 -3.34
CA LYS A 423 33.57 12.83 -2.75
C LYS A 423 32.66 11.69 -3.23
N GLY A 424 31.37 11.97 -3.43
CA GLY A 424 30.44 11.00 -4.00
C GLY A 424 30.79 10.63 -5.44
N GLN A 425 31.29 11.58 -6.22
CA GLN A 425 31.78 11.35 -7.58
C GLN A 425 33.03 10.48 -7.60
N GLU A 426 33.98 10.66 -6.68
CA GLU A 426 35.15 9.78 -6.56
C GLU A 426 34.75 8.32 -6.31
N ILE A 427 33.80 8.07 -5.40
CA ILE A 427 33.28 6.72 -5.14
C ILE A 427 32.57 6.17 -6.39
N ARG A 428 31.78 7.01 -7.08
CA ARG A 428 31.11 6.63 -8.34
C ARG A 428 32.10 6.17 -9.40
N GLU A 429 33.18 6.91 -9.60
CA GLU A 429 34.23 6.59 -10.57
C GLU A 429 34.92 5.27 -10.23
N ALA A 430 35.24 5.06 -8.94
CA ALA A 430 35.79 3.80 -8.47
C ALA A 430 34.83 2.62 -8.68
N MET A 431 33.52 2.82 -8.47
CA MET A 431 32.49 1.79 -8.71
C MET A 431 32.33 1.43 -10.18
N LEU A 432 32.48 2.40 -11.08
CA LEU A 432 32.42 2.18 -12.52
C LEU A 432 33.73 1.58 -13.06
N SER A 433 34.81 1.63 -12.28
CA SER A 433 36.05 0.93 -12.57
C SER A 433 35.97 -0.54 -12.12
N ASP A 434 36.53 -1.45 -12.92
CA ASP A 434 36.65 -2.88 -12.59
C ASP A 434 37.89 -3.18 -11.71
N ASP A 435 38.36 -2.19 -10.94
CA ASP A 435 39.54 -2.29 -10.07
C ASP A 435 39.12 -2.33 -8.59
N GLU A 436 39.14 -3.54 -8.01
CA GLU A 436 38.84 -3.74 -6.58
C GLU A 436 39.78 -2.96 -5.66
N THR A 437 41.02 -2.69 -6.09
CA THR A 437 41.97 -1.90 -5.31
C THR A 437 41.50 -0.45 -5.24
N ALA A 438 41.13 0.12 -6.39
CA ALA A 438 40.57 1.47 -6.46
C ALA A 438 39.27 1.58 -5.65
N GLN A 439 38.40 0.56 -5.70
CA GLN A 439 37.17 0.52 -4.90
C GLN A 439 37.46 0.49 -3.39
N ARG A 440 38.41 -0.35 -2.93
CA ARG A 440 38.84 -0.39 -1.52
C ARG A 440 39.42 0.96 -1.08
N THR A 441 40.31 1.53 -1.88
CA THR A 441 40.90 2.85 -1.60
C THR A 441 39.83 3.94 -1.51
N ALA A 442 38.86 3.97 -2.41
CA ALA A 442 37.78 4.96 -2.37
C ALA A 442 36.92 4.85 -1.09
N ILE A 443 36.65 3.63 -0.61
CA ILE A 443 35.93 3.43 0.65
C ILE A 443 36.76 3.93 1.84
N ASP A 444 38.03 3.55 1.91
CA ASP A 444 38.91 3.92 3.02
C ASP A 444 39.17 5.44 3.05
N ASP A 445 39.36 6.05 1.88
CA ASP A 445 39.48 7.49 1.72
C ASP A 445 38.19 8.20 2.14
N PHE A 446 37.02 7.68 1.77
CA PHE A 446 35.74 8.21 2.22
C PHE A 446 35.59 8.16 3.74
N LYS A 447 35.86 7.00 4.37
CA LYS A 447 35.77 6.84 5.84
C LYS A 447 36.72 7.78 6.57
N THR A 448 37.95 7.88 6.08
CA THR A 448 38.99 8.76 6.64
C THR A 448 38.58 10.23 6.50
N TRP A 449 38.14 10.62 5.31
CA TRP A 449 37.65 11.97 5.03
C TRP A 449 36.47 12.34 5.91
N ALA A 450 35.42 11.51 5.97
CA ALA A 450 34.24 11.76 6.77
C ALA A 450 34.59 11.91 8.26
N SER A 451 35.46 11.03 8.79
CA SER A 451 35.92 11.08 10.19
C SER A 451 36.82 12.27 10.50
N SER A 452 37.56 12.79 9.51
CA SER A 452 38.40 13.98 9.66
C SER A 452 37.59 15.26 9.71
N LYS A 453 36.46 15.28 9.01
CA LYS A 453 35.63 16.46 8.81
C LYS A 453 34.53 16.57 9.85
N TRP A 454 33.89 15.45 10.17
CA TRP A 454 32.81 15.38 11.13
C TRP A 454 33.14 14.41 12.25
N LYS A 455 32.63 14.72 13.45
CA LYS A 455 32.82 13.86 14.62
C LYS A 455 32.21 12.48 14.34
N SER A 456 33.00 11.43 14.54
CA SER A 456 32.49 10.07 14.63
C SER A 456 31.88 9.84 16.01
N TYR A 457 30.74 9.14 16.04
CA TYR A 457 30.04 8.86 17.29
C TYR A 457 30.14 7.38 17.63
N HIS A 458 30.19 7.08 18.93
CA HIS A 458 29.84 5.74 19.40
C HIS A 458 28.32 5.61 19.45
N ILE A 459 27.76 4.43 19.18
CA ILE A 459 26.30 4.20 19.18
C ILE A 459 25.58 4.70 20.44
N LYS A 460 26.24 4.63 21.60
CA LYS A 460 25.72 5.11 22.90
C LYS A 460 25.70 6.63 23.07
N GLU A 461 26.53 7.35 22.31
CA GLU A 461 26.58 8.82 22.32
C GLU A 461 25.64 9.44 21.28
N LEU A 462 25.22 8.63 20.29
CA LEU A 462 24.37 9.06 19.18
C LEU A 462 23.05 9.74 19.62
N PRO A 463 22.31 9.22 20.64
CA PRO A 463 21.00 9.79 21.01
C PRO A 463 21.04 11.28 21.33
N GLU A 464 22.12 11.77 21.93
CA GLU A 464 22.29 13.19 22.31
C GLU A 464 22.59 14.11 21.12
N GLN A 465 22.84 13.56 19.93
CA GLN A 465 23.28 14.31 18.75
C GLN A 465 22.21 14.42 17.67
N LEU A 466 21.15 13.63 17.79
CA LEU A 466 20.06 13.57 16.83
C LEU A 466 19.15 14.81 16.97
N ARG A 467 18.69 15.31 15.83
CA ARG A 467 17.84 16.47 15.61
C ARG A 467 16.40 16.10 15.22
N GLY A 468 16.12 14.83 14.89
CA GLY A 468 14.77 14.34 14.59
C GLY A 468 14.56 14.03 13.11
N ALA A 469 13.52 14.60 12.48
CA ALA A 469 13.12 14.28 11.09
C ALA A 469 14.20 14.52 10.01
N GLY A 470 15.24 15.31 10.31
CA GLY A 470 16.37 15.54 9.41
C GLY A 470 17.40 14.41 9.39
N ASP A 471 17.30 13.43 10.30
CA ASP A 471 18.35 12.42 10.51
C ASP A 471 18.00 11.06 9.93
N LEU A 472 18.99 10.46 9.28
CA LEU A 472 18.93 9.10 8.75
C LEU A 472 20.10 8.26 9.24
N ILE A 473 19.81 7.18 9.95
CA ILE A 473 20.80 6.20 10.39
C ILE A 473 20.81 5.03 9.41
N LEU A 474 21.96 4.80 8.78
CA LEU A 474 22.15 3.79 7.74
C LEU A 474 22.95 2.60 8.25
N CYS A 475 22.26 1.48 8.31
CA CYS A 475 22.79 0.19 8.75
C CYS A 475 23.07 -0.72 7.54
N LYS A 476 23.94 -1.71 7.71
CA LYS A 476 24.14 -2.74 6.69
C LYS A 476 23.05 -3.80 6.77
N THR A 477 22.70 -4.24 7.98
CA THR A 477 21.73 -5.33 8.20
C THR A 477 20.50 -4.87 8.99
N ASN A 478 19.41 -5.64 8.89
CA ASN A 478 18.22 -5.40 9.71
C ASN A 478 18.51 -5.61 11.20
N GLY A 479 19.43 -6.50 11.56
CA GLY A 479 19.82 -6.72 12.95
C GLY A 479 20.56 -5.52 13.55
N GLU A 480 21.41 -4.85 12.77
CA GLU A 480 22.04 -3.58 13.18
C GLU A 480 20.99 -2.48 13.38
N ALA A 481 20.06 -2.38 12.43
CA ALA A 481 18.97 -1.41 12.51
C ALA A 481 18.09 -1.63 13.75
N ALA A 482 17.74 -2.89 14.05
CA ALA A 482 17.00 -3.25 15.26
C ALA A 482 17.79 -2.92 16.54
N HIS A 483 19.11 -3.15 16.56
CA HIS A 483 19.94 -2.81 17.71
C HIS A 483 20.04 -1.31 17.93
N ILE A 484 20.21 -0.54 16.86
CA ILE A 484 20.21 0.93 16.94
C ILE A 484 18.86 1.42 17.45
N SER A 485 17.75 0.89 16.93
CA SER A 485 16.41 1.13 17.45
C SER A 485 16.34 0.91 18.97
N GLN A 486 16.87 -0.22 19.45
CA GLN A 486 16.94 -0.54 20.87
C GLN A 486 17.74 0.50 21.67
N VAL A 487 18.91 0.92 21.17
CA VAL A 487 19.76 1.91 21.86
C VAL A 487 19.08 3.29 21.94
N LEU A 488 18.40 3.71 20.87
CA LEU A 488 17.65 4.97 20.83
C LEU A 488 16.49 4.98 21.83
N PHE A 489 15.80 3.84 21.96
CA PHE A 489 14.77 3.63 22.97
C PHE A 489 15.35 3.67 24.39
N GLU A 490 16.36 2.86 24.70
CA GLU A 490 16.90 2.70 26.06
C GLU A 490 17.58 3.96 26.64
N THR A 491 18.29 4.71 25.80
CA THR A 491 19.23 5.74 26.30
C THR A 491 18.58 7.11 26.46
N ALA A 492 17.61 7.46 25.62
CA ALA A 492 17.01 8.79 25.64
C ALA A 492 15.55 8.83 25.16
N ASN A 493 14.90 7.66 25.00
CA ASN A 493 13.55 7.55 24.42
C ASN A 493 13.38 8.42 23.16
N VAL A 494 14.39 8.39 22.27
CA VAL A 494 14.41 9.24 21.07
C VAL A 494 13.29 8.77 20.14
N PRO A 495 12.36 9.65 19.71
CA PRO A 495 11.36 9.29 18.72
C PRO A 495 12.03 8.87 17.42
N HIS A 496 11.80 7.63 17.01
CA HIS A 496 12.44 7.06 15.83
C HIS A 496 11.55 6.02 15.16
N VAL A 497 11.76 5.83 13.86
CA VAL A 497 11.07 4.83 13.06
C VAL A 497 12.07 3.94 12.35
N LEU A 498 11.92 2.64 12.58
CA LEU A 498 12.65 1.62 11.86
C LEU A 498 11.97 1.37 10.51
N LYS A 499 12.62 1.72 9.41
CA LYS A 499 12.09 1.53 8.06
C LYS A 499 11.95 0.03 7.76
N GLN A 500 10.71 -0.42 7.73
CA GLN A 500 10.37 -1.81 7.45
C GLN A 500 10.45 -2.13 5.95
N ALA A 501 10.11 -3.37 5.56
CA ALA A 501 10.05 -3.74 4.14
C ALA A 501 9.06 -2.82 3.41
N LEU A 502 9.31 -2.53 2.13
CA LEU A 502 8.45 -1.63 1.30
C LEU A 502 6.98 -2.07 1.24
N SER A 503 6.69 -3.35 1.49
CA SER A 503 5.34 -3.91 1.54
C SER A 503 4.60 -3.61 2.85
N HIS A 504 5.31 -3.25 3.91
CA HIS A 504 4.71 -3.05 5.22
C HIS A 504 4.13 -1.64 5.34
N LYS A 505 2.82 -1.57 5.58
CA LYS A 505 2.08 -0.37 5.91
C LYS A 505 1.14 -0.73 7.05
N SER A 506 0.92 0.20 7.98
CA SER A 506 -0.11 0.08 9.00
C SER A 506 -1.06 1.25 8.96
N LEU A 507 -2.31 0.98 9.31
CA LEU A 507 -3.37 1.98 9.34
C LEU A 507 -3.21 2.87 10.56
N ALA A 508 -3.44 4.17 10.36
CA ALA A 508 -3.35 5.14 11.42
C ALA A 508 -4.38 4.85 12.54
N PRO A 509 -4.03 5.04 13.82
CA PRO A 509 -4.88 4.68 14.96
C PRO A 509 -6.14 5.55 15.09
N TRP A 510 -6.17 6.73 14.43
CA TRP A 510 -7.34 7.59 14.45
C TRP A 510 -8.57 6.91 13.82
N ILE A 511 -8.37 5.98 12.88
CA ILE A 511 -9.47 5.27 12.20
C ILE A 511 -10.26 4.43 13.22
N ALA A 512 -9.61 3.55 13.98
CA ALA A 512 -10.27 2.79 15.03
C ALA A 512 -10.92 3.70 16.08
N LYS A 513 -10.26 4.80 16.47
CA LYS A 513 -10.77 5.76 17.45
C LYS A 513 -12.07 6.44 17.00
N VAL A 514 -12.17 6.88 15.73
CA VAL A 514 -13.39 7.53 15.23
C VAL A 514 -14.51 6.56 14.89
N LEU A 515 -14.17 5.32 14.51
CA LEU A 515 -15.15 4.26 14.21
C LEU A 515 -15.64 3.54 15.47
N HIS A 516 -15.01 3.77 16.63
CA HIS A 516 -15.36 3.15 17.90
C HIS A 516 -16.84 3.35 18.28
N GLY A 517 -17.45 2.30 18.84
CA GLY A 517 -18.82 2.34 19.36
C GLY A 517 -19.93 2.39 18.30
N SER A 518 -19.59 2.37 17.01
CA SER A 518 -20.55 2.13 15.95
C SER A 518 -20.95 0.65 15.96
N ALA A 519 -22.23 0.34 15.80
CA ALA A 519 -22.70 -1.05 15.74
C ALA A 519 -22.24 -1.81 14.48
N GLY A 520 -21.28 -1.27 13.72
CA GLY A 520 -20.65 -1.91 12.56
C GLY A 520 -21.22 -1.51 11.20
N ASP A 521 -22.40 -0.90 11.15
CA ASP A 521 -23.12 -0.70 9.88
C ASP A 521 -22.94 0.72 9.32
N ILE A 522 -23.40 1.72 10.07
CA ILE A 522 -23.47 3.12 9.62
C ILE A 522 -22.99 4.04 10.74
N LEU A 523 -22.18 5.05 10.40
CA LEU A 523 -21.72 6.11 11.31
C LEU A 523 -22.14 7.49 10.82
N GLU A 524 -22.98 8.18 11.60
CA GLU A 524 -23.32 9.57 11.32
C GLU A 524 -22.14 10.51 11.55
N LYS A 525 -22.06 11.59 10.75
CA LYS A 525 -21.02 12.61 10.88
C LYS A 525 -20.95 13.22 12.29
N SER A 526 -22.10 13.45 12.93
CA SER A 526 -22.19 13.95 14.31
C SER A 526 -21.46 13.03 15.31
N CYS A 527 -21.64 11.72 15.16
CA CYS A 527 -21.00 10.70 16.00
C CYS A 527 -19.49 10.63 15.74
N PHE A 528 -19.09 10.65 14.46
CA PHE A 528 -17.68 10.74 14.06
C PHE A 528 -16.99 11.95 14.71
N MET A 529 -17.60 13.13 14.62
CA MET A 529 -17.03 14.37 15.17
C MET A 529 -16.91 14.31 16.69
N LYS A 530 -17.91 13.73 17.37
CA LYS A 530 -17.87 13.54 18.82
C LYS A 530 -16.74 12.59 19.23
N ASN A 531 -16.53 11.50 18.49
CA ASN A 531 -15.42 10.58 18.74
C ASN A 531 -14.08 11.27 18.49
N ALA A 532 -13.96 12.04 17.40
CA ALA A 532 -12.77 12.81 17.10
C ALA A 532 -12.41 13.81 18.21
N GLU A 533 -13.40 14.54 18.73
CA GLU A 533 -13.23 15.45 19.87
C GLU A 533 -12.79 14.71 21.14
N SER A 534 -13.45 13.58 21.45
CA SER A 534 -13.16 12.77 22.64
C SER A 534 -11.72 12.23 22.66
N TYR A 535 -11.16 11.93 21.49
CA TYR A 535 -9.79 11.43 21.33
C TYR A 535 -8.78 12.50 20.91
N GLY A 536 -9.17 13.78 20.83
CA GLY A 536 -8.28 14.88 20.46
C GLY A 536 -7.72 14.78 19.02
N ILE A 537 -8.50 14.25 18.08
CA ILE A 537 -8.07 14.03 16.69
C ILE A 537 -8.12 15.34 15.90
N ALA A 538 -6.96 15.86 15.52
CA ALA A 538 -6.83 17.02 14.64
C ALA A 538 -7.35 16.73 13.21
N GLU A 539 -7.75 17.79 12.49
CA GLU A 539 -8.19 17.72 11.08
C GLU A 539 -9.35 16.73 10.85
N ALA A 540 -10.27 16.64 11.82
CA ALA A 540 -11.39 15.70 11.79
C ALA A 540 -12.26 15.85 10.52
N GLU A 541 -12.44 17.08 10.03
CA GLU A 541 -13.22 17.35 8.81
C GLU A 541 -12.57 16.74 7.57
N GLU A 542 -11.25 16.89 7.42
CA GLU A 542 -10.48 16.28 6.32
C GLU A 542 -10.53 14.75 6.41
N LYS A 543 -10.30 14.20 7.60
CA LYS A 543 -10.37 12.75 7.87
C LYS A 543 -11.75 12.17 7.55
N TRP A 544 -12.83 12.89 7.87
CA TRP A 544 -14.19 12.54 7.47
C TRP A 544 -14.32 12.47 5.95
N HIS A 545 -13.87 13.50 5.24
CA HIS A 545 -13.94 13.54 3.77
C HIS A 545 -13.14 12.40 3.11
N VAL A 546 -11.99 12.05 3.69
CA VAL A 546 -11.15 10.95 3.19
C VAL A 546 -11.86 9.61 3.33
N LEU A 547 -12.43 9.28 4.50
CA LEU A 547 -13.22 8.04 4.64
C LEU A 547 -14.47 8.10 3.75
N LYS A 548 -15.08 9.28 3.58
CA LYS A 548 -16.28 9.41 2.77
C LYS A 548 -16.03 9.25 1.27
N ALA A 549 -14.84 9.60 0.80
CA ALA A 549 -14.40 9.32 -0.58
C ALA A 549 -14.14 7.81 -0.80
N MET A 550 -13.88 7.05 0.28
CA MET A 550 -13.79 5.59 0.25
C MET A 550 -15.14 4.89 0.39
N ASP A 551 -16.21 5.60 0.75
CA ASP A 551 -17.56 5.04 0.80
C ASP A 551 -18.09 4.85 -0.64
N ASP A 552 -18.77 3.73 -0.94
CA ASP A 552 -19.39 3.55 -2.27
C ASP A 552 -20.68 4.37 -2.42
N HIS A 553 -21.12 5.01 -1.32
CA HIS A 553 -22.22 5.94 -1.26
C HIS A 553 -21.77 7.34 -0.76
N PRO A 554 -20.90 8.05 -1.50
CA PRO A 554 -20.29 9.32 -1.05
C PRO A 554 -21.31 10.45 -0.81
N HIS A 555 -22.50 10.37 -1.41
CA HIS A 555 -23.58 11.33 -1.21
C HIS A 555 -24.49 11.04 0.00
N ALA A 556 -24.36 9.86 0.62
CA ALA A 556 -25.10 9.57 1.84
C ALA A 556 -24.58 10.44 3.00
N PRO A 557 -25.45 10.93 3.90
CA PRO A 557 -25.02 11.79 5.02
C PRO A 557 -24.22 11.04 6.09
N ALA A 558 -24.27 9.71 6.08
CA ALA A 558 -23.58 8.84 7.02
C ALA A 558 -22.59 7.93 6.28
N LEU A 559 -21.59 7.44 7.01
CA LEU A 559 -20.51 6.58 6.52
C LEU A 559 -20.90 5.10 6.61
N HIS A 560 -20.79 4.33 5.53
CA HIS A 560 -20.99 2.87 5.54
C HIS A 560 -19.69 2.18 5.93
N ILE A 561 -19.63 1.71 7.17
CA ILE A 561 -18.40 1.17 7.76
C ILE A 561 -17.88 -0.06 7.02
N PRO A 562 -18.70 -1.06 6.64
CA PRO A 562 -18.19 -2.26 5.99
C PRO A 562 -17.50 -1.97 4.65
N GLU A 563 -18.01 -1.02 3.86
CA GLU A 563 -17.42 -0.62 2.58
C GLU A 563 -16.07 0.07 2.77
N VAL A 564 -16.01 0.99 3.74
CA VAL A 564 -14.78 1.70 4.08
C VAL A 564 -13.73 0.74 4.61
N LEU A 565 -14.09 -0.16 5.55
CA LEU A 565 -13.18 -1.18 6.06
C LEU A 565 -12.72 -2.14 4.96
N SER A 566 -13.59 -2.49 4.02
CA SER A 566 -13.20 -3.29 2.85
C SER A 566 -12.12 -2.57 2.03
N LYS A 567 -12.26 -1.27 1.75
CA LYS A 567 -11.24 -0.52 1.02
C LYS A 567 -9.95 -0.34 1.83
N LEU A 568 -10.05 -0.05 3.12
CA LEU A 568 -8.90 0.08 4.03
C LEU A 568 -8.11 -1.23 4.13
N SER A 569 -8.78 -2.39 4.11
CA SER A 569 -8.12 -3.70 4.16
C SER A 569 -7.18 -3.97 2.98
N HIS A 570 -7.39 -3.29 1.86
CA HIS A 570 -6.56 -3.47 0.67
C HIS A 570 -5.23 -2.71 0.71
N MET A 571 -4.99 -1.80 1.68
CA MET A 571 -3.76 -1.01 1.98
C MET A 571 -3.10 -0.24 0.81
N GLU A 572 -3.45 -0.57 -0.43
CA GLU A 572 -2.87 -0.10 -1.66
C GLU A 572 -3.63 1.12 -2.17
N GLY A 573 -2.91 2.20 -2.47
CA GLY A 573 -3.54 3.43 -2.97
C GLY A 573 -4.31 4.20 -1.91
N LEU A 574 -4.23 3.81 -0.63
CA LEU A 574 -4.76 4.61 0.46
C LEU A 574 -4.04 5.96 0.54
N PRO A 575 -4.77 7.06 0.80
CA PRO A 575 -4.18 8.35 1.15
C PRO A 575 -3.28 8.24 2.38
N ASP A 576 -2.18 9.00 2.40
CA ASP A 576 -1.18 8.92 3.47
C ASP A 576 -1.75 9.23 4.86
N ILE A 577 -2.78 10.07 4.94
CA ILE A 577 -3.50 10.36 6.20
C ILE A 577 -4.15 9.11 6.83
N CYS A 578 -4.44 8.06 6.04
CA CYS A 578 -4.97 6.79 6.55
C CYS A 578 -3.86 5.84 7.04
N LEU A 579 -2.59 6.17 6.78
CA LEU A 579 -1.44 5.35 7.12
C LEU A 579 -0.70 5.97 8.30
N ASN A 580 -0.01 5.15 9.08
CA ASN A 580 0.88 5.65 10.13
C ASN A 580 2.02 6.48 9.50
N SER A 581 2.09 7.76 9.87
CA SER A 581 3.21 8.66 9.55
C SER A 581 4.23 8.68 10.68
N ALA A 582 5.49 8.87 10.32
CA ALA A 582 6.62 8.99 11.22
C ALA A 582 6.96 10.48 11.43
N ASP A 583 6.02 11.28 11.91
CA ASP A 583 6.24 12.72 12.00
C ASP A 583 7.31 13.06 13.04
N ASN A 584 8.23 13.95 12.66
CA ASN A 584 9.34 14.44 13.48
C ASN A 584 10.25 13.36 14.11
N SER A 585 10.39 12.19 13.47
CA SER A 585 11.14 11.04 14.00
C SER A 585 12.43 10.78 13.24
N VAL A 586 13.45 10.28 13.94
CA VAL A 586 14.70 9.80 13.33
C VAL A 586 14.42 8.55 12.52
N ILE A 587 14.96 8.45 11.30
CA ILE A 587 14.77 7.26 10.46
C ILE A 587 15.95 6.31 10.64
N VAL A 588 15.68 5.07 11.04
CA VAL A 588 16.66 3.98 11.06
C VAL A 588 16.36 3.05 9.89
N SER A 589 17.33 2.83 9.00
CA SER A 589 17.12 2.01 7.81
C SER A 589 18.38 1.24 7.44
N THR A 590 18.21 0.15 6.69
CA THR A 590 19.34 -0.44 5.97
C THR A 590 19.67 0.37 4.71
N VAL A 591 20.90 0.28 4.23
CA VAL A 591 21.37 0.83 2.95
C VAL A 591 20.40 0.49 1.82
N HIS A 592 19.95 -0.76 1.74
CA HIS A 592 19.06 -1.23 0.68
C HIS A 592 17.67 -0.58 0.76
N ARG A 593 17.13 -0.40 1.98
CA ARG A 593 15.80 0.18 2.19
C ARG A 593 15.79 1.71 2.16
N ALA A 594 16.94 2.35 2.39
CA ALA A 594 17.07 3.80 2.34
C ALA A 594 17.18 4.35 0.90
N LYS A 595 17.19 3.48 -0.11
CA LYS A 595 17.11 3.92 -1.51
C LYS A 595 15.83 4.76 -1.72
N GLY A 596 15.99 5.86 -2.44
CA GLY A 596 14.97 6.90 -2.62
C GLY A 596 14.81 7.89 -1.45
N SER A 597 15.32 7.60 -0.24
CA SER A 597 15.27 8.54 0.89
C SER A 597 16.38 9.59 0.81
N GLU A 598 16.20 10.73 1.46
CA GLU A 598 17.21 11.80 1.59
C GLU A 598 17.10 12.39 2.99
N ALA A 599 18.20 12.83 3.57
CA ALA A 599 18.24 13.38 4.91
C ALA A 599 19.24 14.54 4.99
N GLU A 600 19.03 15.46 5.92
CA GLU A 600 19.98 16.55 6.20
C GLU A 600 21.29 15.96 6.74
N HIS A 601 21.16 15.05 7.71
CA HIS A 601 22.26 14.38 8.40
C HIS A 601 22.19 12.87 8.21
N VAL A 602 23.30 12.25 7.80
CA VAL A 602 23.39 10.79 7.66
C VAL A 602 24.39 10.22 8.66
N TYR A 603 23.98 9.21 9.42
CA TYR A 603 24.85 8.47 10.32
C TYR A 603 25.06 7.07 9.76
N TRP A 604 26.27 6.78 9.26
CA TRP A 604 26.57 5.51 8.62
C TRP A 604 27.31 4.56 9.56
N VAL A 605 26.75 3.36 9.73
CA VAL A 605 27.33 2.32 10.60
C VAL A 605 28.52 1.65 9.92
N ASP A 606 29.71 1.89 10.46
CA ASP A 606 30.94 1.22 10.04
C ASP A 606 31.15 -0.10 10.79
N SER A 607 30.21 -1.04 10.60
CA SER A 607 30.28 -2.38 11.16
C SER A 607 30.99 -3.33 10.18
N PRO A 608 31.96 -4.15 10.58
CA PRO A 608 32.55 -5.16 9.69
C PRO A 608 31.50 -6.16 9.21
N TYR A 609 31.62 -6.65 7.97
CA TYR A 609 30.68 -7.62 7.37
C TYR A 609 30.67 -9.01 8.03
N VAL A 610 31.46 -9.20 9.10
CA VAL A 610 31.77 -10.52 9.66
C VAL A 610 31.31 -10.60 11.11
N TYR A 611 30.14 -11.16 11.32
CA TYR A 611 29.75 -11.70 12.63
C TYR A 611 30.44 -13.05 12.80
N LYS A 612 31.45 -13.13 13.69
CA LYS A 612 32.26 -14.34 13.94
C LYS A 612 31.37 -15.60 14.00
N ASN A 613 31.44 -16.40 12.93
CA ASN A 613 30.71 -17.62 12.54
C ASN A 613 30.01 -17.55 11.16
N GLN A 614 30.02 -16.40 10.46
CA GLN A 614 29.69 -16.28 9.03
C GLN A 614 30.97 -16.13 8.19
N GLU A 615 31.88 -17.12 8.29
CA GLU A 615 33.16 -17.15 7.53
C GLU A 615 32.97 -17.31 6.00
N GLU A 616 31.72 -17.38 5.50
CA GLU A 616 31.41 -17.53 4.07
C GLU A 616 30.77 -16.30 3.41
N GLN A 617 30.46 -15.22 4.15
CA GLN A 617 30.17 -13.92 3.53
C GLN A 617 31.46 -13.10 3.54
N GLU A 618 32.35 -13.44 2.60
CA GLU A 618 33.49 -12.61 2.23
C GLU A 618 33.05 -11.15 2.10
N GLU A 619 33.95 -10.21 2.45
CA GLU A 619 33.80 -8.78 2.18
C GLU A 619 33.56 -8.58 0.68
N ASN A 620 32.30 -8.62 0.24
CA ASN A 620 31.95 -8.30 -1.13
C ASN A 620 32.22 -6.80 -1.30
N ILE A 621 33.39 -6.48 -1.85
CA ILE A 621 33.83 -5.11 -2.07
C ILE A 621 32.81 -4.32 -2.86
N ALA A 622 32.09 -4.97 -3.79
CA ALA A 622 31.02 -4.38 -4.56
C ALA A 622 29.82 -3.94 -3.69
N ASP A 623 29.47 -4.70 -2.66
CA ASP A 623 28.39 -4.32 -1.73
C ASP A 623 28.86 -3.23 -0.76
N ALA A 624 30.12 -3.29 -0.32
CA ALA A 624 30.71 -2.28 0.57
C ALA A 624 30.82 -0.90 -0.12
N VAL A 625 31.27 -0.87 -1.38
CA VAL A 625 31.37 0.38 -2.16
C VAL A 625 29.98 0.92 -2.50
N LYS A 626 29.00 0.06 -2.82
CA LYS A 626 27.59 0.45 -2.99
C LYS A 626 27.03 1.06 -1.70
N ALA A 627 27.32 0.46 -0.55
CA ALA A 627 26.90 0.99 0.74
C ALA A 627 27.51 2.36 1.05
N ALA A 628 28.80 2.55 0.78
CA ALA A 628 29.46 3.85 0.90
C ALA A 628 28.84 4.90 -0.04
N TYR A 629 28.60 4.51 -1.31
CA TYR A 629 27.98 5.39 -2.31
C TYR A 629 26.56 5.78 -1.94
N VAL A 630 25.75 4.83 -1.45
CA VAL A 630 24.42 5.14 -0.93
C VAL A 630 24.56 6.08 0.27
N ALA A 631 25.38 5.76 1.26
CA ALA A 631 25.54 6.58 2.47
C ALA A 631 25.86 8.04 2.15
N ILE A 632 26.85 8.29 1.30
CA ILE A 632 27.19 9.66 0.93
C ILE A 632 26.09 10.33 0.11
N THR A 633 25.43 9.64 -0.82
CA THR A 633 24.42 10.24 -1.72
C THR A 633 23.06 10.50 -1.06
N ARG A 634 22.83 9.97 0.15
CA ARG A 634 21.63 10.28 0.97
C ARG A 634 21.76 11.58 1.77
N ALA A 635 22.98 12.01 2.08
CA ALA A 635 23.25 13.18 2.90
C ALA A 635 23.10 14.48 2.11
N LYS A 636 22.36 15.47 2.62
CA LYS A 636 22.33 16.81 2.04
C LYS A 636 23.44 17.70 2.59
N GLU A 637 23.68 17.63 3.91
CA GLU A 637 24.61 18.52 4.61
C GLU A 637 25.87 17.80 5.11
N ASP A 638 25.71 16.72 5.87
CA ASP A 638 26.82 15.99 6.49
C ASP A 638 26.61 14.48 6.60
N VAL A 639 27.75 13.78 6.74
CA VAL A 639 27.79 12.33 6.95
C VAL A 639 28.73 12.00 8.11
N HIS A 640 28.18 11.32 9.12
CA HIS A 640 28.87 10.95 10.34
C HIS A 640 29.14 9.44 10.38
N MET A 641 30.37 9.07 10.73
CA MET A 641 30.71 7.67 10.96
C MET A 641 30.22 7.21 12.34
N LEU A 642 29.48 6.11 12.39
CA LEU A 642 29.00 5.50 13.63
C LEU A 642 29.79 4.23 13.95
N LYS A 643 30.40 4.19 15.13
CA LYS A 643 31.11 3.03 15.67
C LYS A 643 30.18 2.17 16.51
N PHE A 644 30.20 0.87 16.22
CA PHE A 644 29.40 -0.14 16.91
C PHE A 644 30.09 -0.65 18.19
N ASP A 645 29.34 -1.29 19.09
CA ASP A 645 29.92 -1.89 20.31
C ASP A 645 30.59 -3.23 19.98
N ASP A 646 31.91 -3.33 20.20
CA ASP A 646 32.72 -4.55 19.97
C ASP A 646 32.19 -5.80 20.68
N LYS A 647 31.37 -5.63 21.72
CA LYS A 647 30.78 -6.74 22.50
C LYS A 647 29.45 -7.19 21.93
N PHE A 648 28.80 -6.39 21.10
CA PHE A 648 27.52 -6.76 20.51
C PHE A 648 27.72 -7.86 19.47
N ARG A 649 26.93 -8.92 19.56
CA ARG A 649 26.97 -10.05 18.62
C ARG A 649 25.56 -10.42 18.22
N MET A 650 25.35 -10.61 16.93
CA MET A 650 24.09 -11.09 16.38
C MET A 650 24.32 -12.22 15.39
N LYS A 651 23.25 -12.97 15.13
CA LYS A 651 23.21 -14.03 14.13
C LYS A 651 21.89 -13.92 13.38
N CYS A 652 21.94 -13.99 12.05
CA CYS A 652 20.76 -14.19 11.24
C CYS A 652 20.40 -15.69 11.27
N ILE A 653 19.14 -16.01 11.53
CA ILE A 653 18.58 -17.35 11.49
C ILE A 653 17.61 -17.45 10.29
N PRO A 654 17.06 -18.64 9.96
CA PRO A 654 16.12 -18.78 8.85
C PRO A 654 14.98 -17.75 8.89
N ASN A 655 14.39 -17.47 7.73
CA ASN A 655 13.35 -16.44 7.53
C ASN A 655 13.83 -14.99 7.82
N ASN A 656 15.13 -14.71 7.65
CA ASN A 656 15.73 -13.37 7.83
C ASN A 656 15.53 -12.76 9.23
N ARG A 657 15.36 -13.62 10.24
CA ARG A 657 15.21 -13.19 11.64
C ARG A 657 16.57 -12.99 12.28
N TRP A 658 16.72 -11.97 13.11
CA TRP A 658 17.97 -11.67 13.81
C TRP A 658 17.85 -11.96 15.30
N ILE A 659 18.85 -12.66 15.85
CA ILE A 659 18.98 -12.90 17.29
C ILE A 659 20.26 -12.26 17.82
N GLN A 660 20.20 -11.73 19.03
CA GLN A 660 21.38 -11.31 19.77
C GLN A 660 21.95 -12.54 20.46
N THR A 661 23.27 -12.69 20.39
CA THR A 661 23.96 -13.84 20.97
C THR A 661 24.95 -13.40 22.02
N ASN A 662 25.17 -14.24 23.03
CA ASN A 662 26.18 -13.98 24.04
C ASN A 662 26.83 -15.28 24.54
N TYR A 663 27.94 -15.16 25.25
CA TYR A 663 28.63 -16.30 25.88
C TYR A 663 28.29 -16.37 27.38
N PRO A 664 28.20 -17.57 27.96
CA PRO A 664 28.19 -17.77 29.39
C PRO A 664 29.43 -17.12 30.01
N SER A 665 29.25 -16.44 31.14
CA SER A 665 30.29 -15.70 31.87
C SER A 665 31.58 -16.50 32.12
N ASN A 666 31.48 -17.83 32.22
CA ASN A 666 32.60 -18.75 32.50
C ASN A 666 33.26 -19.40 31.26
N LYS A 667 32.84 -19.04 30.03
CA LYS A 667 33.29 -19.70 28.79
C LYS A 667 33.63 -18.71 27.67
N ARG A 668 34.25 -17.57 27.98
CA ARG A 668 34.83 -16.72 26.93
C ARG A 668 35.92 -17.52 26.20
N PRO A 669 35.82 -17.70 24.87
CA PRO A 669 36.88 -18.37 24.12
C PRO A 669 38.15 -17.53 24.23
N THR A 670 39.21 -18.11 24.78
CA THR A 670 40.58 -17.59 24.59
C THR A 670 40.95 -17.80 23.12
N SER A 671 41.85 -16.95 22.60
CA SER A 671 42.27 -16.91 21.19
C SER A 671 42.80 -18.23 20.61
N SER A 672 42.96 -19.27 21.43
CA SER A 672 43.47 -20.59 21.09
C SER A 672 42.43 -21.72 21.12
N THR A 673 41.14 -21.45 21.37
CA THR A 673 40.10 -22.49 21.44
C THR A 673 39.44 -22.68 20.07
N SER A 674 39.28 -23.93 19.60
CA SER A 674 38.66 -24.23 18.30
C SER A 674 37.29 -23.54 18.15
N THR A 675 37.10 -22.84 17.04
CA THR A 675 35.90 -22.08 16.63
C THR A 675 34.59 -22.87 16.84
N ILE A 676 34.63 -24.18 16.59
CA ILE A 676 33.49 -25.09 16.72
C ILE A 676 33.01 -25.26 18.18
N LYS A 677 33.92 -25.29 19.17
CA LYS A 677 33.54 -25.40 20.59
C LYS A 677 32.99 -24.10 21.16
N ALA A 678 33.43 -22.96 20.62
CA ALA A 678 32.94 -21.64 21.01
C ALA A 678 31.52 -21.38 20.45
N ALA A 679 31.23 -21.77 19.22
CA ALA A 679 29.88 -21.63 18.65
C ALA A 679 28.82 -22.41 19.45
N LYS A 680 29.14 -23.62 19.92
CA LYS A 680 28.26 -24.46 20.75
C LYS A 680 28.01 -23.95 22.18
N SER A 681 28.72 -22.92 22.63
CA SER A 681 28.53 -22.35 23.97
C SER A 681 27.73 -21.04 23.95
N MET A 682 27.41 -20.48 22.79
CA MET A 682 26.61 -19.26 22.68
C MET A 682 25.15 -19.53 23.02
N TYR A 683 24.48 -18.56 23.64
CA TYR A 683 23.04 -18.60 23.87
C TYR A 683 22.36 -17.41 23.21
N CYS A 684 21.08 -17.59 22.85
CA CYS A 684 20.20 -16.52 22.40
C CYS A 684 19.92 -15.59 23.59
N LYS A 685 20.40 -14.36 23.50
CA LYS A 685 20.20 -13.31 24.51
C LYS A 685 18.95 -12.47 24.22
N GLY A 686 18.57 -12.32 22.95
CA GLY A 686 17.49 -11.45 22.51
C GLY A 686 17.08 -11.75 21.08
N ILE A 687 15.94 -11.22 20.65
CA ILE A 687 15.41 -11.39 19.30
C ILE A 687 14.94 -10.04 18.77
N ALA A 688 15.27 -9.69 17.53
CA ALA A 688 14.84 -8.43 16.91
C ALA A 688 13.37 -8.51 16.54
N MET A 689 12.55 -7.53 16.92
CA MET A 689 11.12 -7.49 16.56
C MET A 689 10.94 -7.21 15.06
N ALA A 690 9.87 -7.76 14.48
CA ALA A 690 9.44 -7.52 13.11
C ALA A 690 7.93 -7.34 13.03
N ALA A 691 7.46 -6.73 11.93
CA ALA A 691 6.04 -6.72 11.63
C ALA A 691 5.46 -8.13 11.53
N GLY A 692 4.24 -8.28 12.04
CA GLY A 692 3.54 -9.56 12.13
C GLY A 692 3.92 -10.42 13.34
N ASP A 693 4.82 -9.95 14.21
CA ASP A 693 5.13 -10.62 15.47
C ASP A 693 4.00 -10.54 16.50
N VAL A 694 3.01 -9.67 16.27
CA VAL A 694 1.85 -9.49 17.15
C VAL A 694 0.61 -10.05 16.47
N CYS A 695 -0.26 -10.70 17.25
CA CYS A 695 -1.52 -11.24 16.76
C CYS A 695 -2.60 -10.13 16.76
N PRO A 696 -3.08 -9.64 15.61
CA PRO A 696 -4.04 -8.52 15.56
C PRO A 696 -5.34 -8.79 16.31
N ASP A 697 -5.86 -10.02 16.23
CA ASP A 697 -7.12 -10.39 16.87
C ASP A 697 -7.04 -10.44 18.40
N SER A 698 -5.82 -10.57 18.96
CA SER A 698 -5.63 -10.65 20.40
C SER A 698 -5.97 -9.35 21.13
N PHE A 699 -5.90 -8.19 20.46
CA PHE A 699 -6.23 -6.89 21.05
C PHE A 699 -7.73 -6.71 21.31
N ALA A 700 -8.56 -7.57 20.72
CA ALA A 700 -10.01 -7.58 20.87
C ALA A 700 -10.53 -8.93 21.43
N ASP A 701 -9.69 -9.66 22.16
CA ASP A 701 -10.04 -10.95 22.77
C ASP A 701 -11.18 -10.82 23.79
N LYS A 702 -12.13 -11.76 23.75
CA LYS A 702 -13.31 -11.82 24.64
C LYS A 702 -12.99 -11.66 26.13
N GLU A 703 -11.82 -12.08 26.59
CA GLU A 703 -11.48 -12.07 28.01
C GLU A 703 -11.13 -10.67 28.54
N TYR A 704 -10.53 -9.81 27.71
CA TYR A 704 -9.95 -8.55 28.17
C TYR A 704 -10.08 -7.36 27.20
N ALA A 705 -10.80 -7.50 26.08
CA ALA A 705 -10.88 -6.47 25.02
C ALA A 705 -11.21 -5.06 25.51
N GLU A 706 -12.17 -4.89 26.43
CA GLU A 706 -12.56 -3.57 26.94
C GLU A 706 -11.38 -2.86 27.62
N THR A 707 -10.68 -3.58 28.51
CA THR A 707 -9.47 -3.09 29.19
C THR A 707 -8.33 -2.84 28.19
N ALA A 708 -8.05 -3.77 27.29
CA ALA A 708 -6.99 -3.62 26.30
C ALA A 708 -7.21 -2.38 25.42
N GLN A 709 -8.41 -2.20 24.87
CA GLN A 709 -8.73 -1.06 24.00
C GLN A 709 -8.69 0.28 24.76
N SER A 710 -9.09 0.29 26.04
CA SER A 710 -8.95 1.47 26.90
C SER A 710 -7.49 1.86 27.11
N VAL A 711 -6.61 0.88 27.34
CA VAL A 711 -5.16 1.11 27.51
C VAL A 711 -4.54 1.58 26.20
N LEU A 712 -4.81 0.87 25.10
CA LEU A 712 -4.29 1.17 23.75
C LEU A 712 -4.68 2.58 23.28
N ALA A 713 -5.86 3.08 23.66
CA ALA A 713 -6.30 4.43 23.28
C ALA A 713 -5.37 5.55 23.79
N SER A 714 -4.68 5.30 24.91
CA SER A 714 -3.76 6.21 25.59
C SER A 714 -2.28 5.95 25.31
N MET A 715 -1.96 4.93 24.51
CA MET A 715 -0.59 4.56 24.22
C MET A 715 0.02 5.44 23.13
N GLU A 716 1.34 5.59 23.21
CA GLU A 716 2.15 6.30 22.22
C GLU A 716 3.38 5.47 21.85
N PRO A 717 3.94 5.66 20.63
CA PRO A 717 5.21 5.06 20.26
C PRO A 717 6.31 5.36 21.28
N GLY A 718 7.17 4.38 21.53
CA GLY A 718 8.24 4.45 22.53
C GLY A 718 7.84 4.06 23.95
N MET A 719 6.57 3.72 24.22
CA MET A 719 6.19 3.17 25.52
C MET A 719 6.66 1.70 25.68
N PRO A 720 7.24 1.31 26.85
CA PRO A 720 7.71 -0.05 27.10
C PRO A 720 6.56 -1.04 27.28
N VAL A 721 6.78 -2.30 26.88
CA VAL A 721 5.88 -3.42 27.18
C VAL A 721 6.67 -4.64 27.64
N ASP A 722 6.01 -5.49 28.43
CA ASP A 722 6.56 -6.74 28.92
C ASP A 722 5.88 -7.93 28.26
N LEU A 723 6.66 -8.96 27.95
CA LEU A 723 6.16 -10.17 27.32
C LEU A 723 6.37 -11.37 28.25
N TYR A 724 5.30 -12.09 28.55
CA TYR A 724 5.31 -13.25 29.43
C TYR A 724 4.90 -14.52 28.67
N PRO A 725 5.56 -15.66 28.90
CA PRO A 725 5.29 -16.89 28.16
C PRO A 725 3.88 -17.42 28.46
N ASN A 726 3.14 -17.77 27.41
CA ASN A 726 1.90 -18.53 27.47
C ASN A 726 2.09 -19.83 26.69
N GLU A 727 2.58 -20.86 27.39
CA GLU A 727 2.92 -22.14 26.79
C GLU A 727 1.70 -22.89 26.21
N THR A 728 0.50 -22.61 26.72
CA THR A 728 -0.74 -23.27 26.28
C THR A 728 -1.15 -22.80 24.89
N GLU A 729 -1.06 -21.49 24.66
CA GLU A 729 -1.39 -20.85 23.38
C GLU A 729 -0.19 -20.73 22.43
N HIS A 730 0.99 -21.21 22.84
CA HIS A 730 2.24 -21.13 22.08
C HIS A 730 2.60 -19.67 21.68
N CYS A 731 2.43 -18.74 22.61
CA CYS A 731 2.68 -17.30 22.38
C CYS A 731 3.27 -16.63 23.63
N PHE A 732 3.51 -15.32 23.53
CA PHE A 732 3.77 -14.46 24.67
C PHE A 732 2.60 -13.50 24.86
N ASP A 733 2.07 -13.42 26.08
CA ASP A 733 1.10 -12.40 26.45
C ASP A 733 1.83 -11.07 26.63
N ILE A 734 1.29 -10.01 26.03
CA ILE A 734 1.84 -8.66 26.05
C ILE A 734 1.16 -7.87 27.16
N TYR A 735 1.96 -7.29 28.04
CA TYR A 735 1.51 -6.53 29.20
C TYR A 735 2.02 -5.09 29.16
N PHE A 736 1.16 -4.18 29.59
CA PHE A 736 1.50 -2.80 29.89
C PHE A 736 0.96 -2.42 31.27
N ASP A 737 1.84 -1.91 32.14
CA ASP A 737 1.52 -1.55 33.52
C ASP A 737 0.72 -2.64 34.28
N GLY A 738 1.11 -3.91 34.09
CA GLY A 738 0.47 -5.07 34.70
C GLY A 738 -0.87 -5.49 34.09
N GLN A 739 -1.35 -4.83 33.04
CA GLN A 739 -2.56 -5.22 32.31
C GLN A 739 -2.20 -5.92 30.99
N GLN A 740 -2.86 -7.05 30.72
CA GLN A 740 -2.73 -7.72 29.44
C GLN A 740 -3.42 -6.90 28.35
N ILE A 741 -2.69 -6.60 27.28
CA ILE A 741 -3.20 -5.82 26.14
C ILE A 741 -3.32 -6.65 24.86
N GLY A 742 -2.58 -7.75 24.74
CA GLY A 742 -2.59 -8.60 23.54
C GLY A 742 -1.65 -9.79 23.66
N ARG A 743 -1.34 -10.42 22.53
CA ARG A 743 -0.44 -11.59 22.43
C ARG A 743 0.42 -11.53 21.16
N THR A 744 1.62 -12.11 21.24
CA THR A 744 2.45 -12.32 20.03
C THR A 744 1.83 -13.36 19.11
N SER A 745 2.25 -13.37 17.84
CA SER A 745 1.89 -14.42 16.89
C SER A 745 2.65 -15.72 17.18
N ALA A 746 2.11 -16.85 16.72
CA ALA A 746 2.83 -18.14 16.79
C ALA A 746 4.16 -18.10 16.01
N ALA A 747 4.19 -17.37 14.89
CA ALA A 747 5.39 -17.19 14.07
C ALA A 747 6.54 -16.51 14.83
N PHE A 748 6.23 -15.56 15.72
CA PHE A 748 7.22 -14.97 16.62
C PHE A 748 7.84 -16.04 17.53
N THR A 749 7.01 -16.86 18.17
CA THR A 749 7.46 -17.95 19.04
C THR A 749 8.31 -18.94 18.27
N ASP A 750 7.87 -19.39 17.09
CA ASP A 750 8.62 -20.31 16.23
C ASP A 750 9.99 -19.75 15.87
N ALA A 751 10.06 -18.46 15.54
CA ALA A 751 11.31 -17.78 15.23
C ALA A 751 12.25 -17.68 16.44
N LEU A 752 11.70 -17.45 17.64
CA LEU A 752 12.47 -17.45 18.88
C LEU A 752 13.09 -18.81 19.17
N PHE A 753 12.29 -19.89 19.06
CA PHE A 753 12.76 -21.25 19.28
C PHE A 753 13.74 -21.72 18.20
N ALA A 754 13.56 -21.30 16.94
CA ALA A 754 14.57 -21.50 15.90
C ALA A 754 15.90 -20.80 16.26
N GLY A 755 15.81 -19.64 16.93
CA GLY A 755 16.96 -18.95 17.50
C GLY A 755 17.69 -19.78 18.57
N PHE A 756 16.93 -20.44 19.45
CA PHE A 756 17.49 -21.34 20.48
C PHE A 756 18.16 -22.56 19.87
N GLU A 757 17.53 -23.16 18.87
CA GLU A 757 18.07 -24.28 18.11
C GLU A 757 19.35 -23.90 17.37
N ALA A 758 19.42 -22.68 16.84
CA ALA A 758 20.61 -22.16 16.17
C ALA A 758 21.76 -21.80 17.13
N THR A 759 21.57 -21.82 18.46
CA THR A 759 22.58 -21.49 19.47
C THR A 759 22.96 -22.66 20.38
N ASN A 760 22.19 -22.87 21.44
CA ASN A 760 22.49 -23.81 22.52
C ASN A 760 21.45 -24.93 22.60
N HIS A 761 20.59 -25.08 21.58
CA HIS A 761 19.51 -26.07 21.52
C HIS A 761 18.60 -26.01 22.75
N ASN A 762 18.35 -24.81 23.27
CA ASN A 762 17.50 -24.62 24.43
C ASN A 762 16.03 -24.92 24.07
N LYS A 763 15.35 -25.71 24.89
CA LYS A 763 13.94 -26.06 24.74
C LYS A 763 13.04 -25.44 25.79
N TYR A 764 13.61 -24.69 26.74
CA TYR A 764 12.87 -24.04 27.80
C TYR A 764 12.41 -22.65 27.37
N TRP A 765 11.25 -22.25 27.86
CA TRP A 765 10.75 -20.90 27.72
C TRP A 765 11.57 -19.94 28.60
N PRO A 766 11.86 -18.71 28.12
CA PRO A 766 12.36 -17.66 28.99
C PRO A 766 11.28 -17.28 30.00
N LYS A 767 11.69 -16.74 31.15
CA LYS A 767 10.79 -16.24 32.20
C LYS A 767 9.98 -15.04 31.69
N SER A 768 10.64 -14.13 30.97
CA SER A 768 10.07 -12.92 30.40
C SER A 768 10.94 -12.41 29.27
N ILE A 769 10.36 -11.59 28.40
CA ILE A 769 11.08 -10.77 27.43
C ILE A 769 10.86 -9.31 27.81
N ARG A 770 11.94 -8.58 28.05
CA ARG A 770 11.95 -7.19 28.53
C ARG A 770 12.50 -6.25 27.49
N ASP A 771 12.28 -4.95 27.72
CA ASP A 771 12.79 -3.85 26.90
C ASP A 771 12.24 -3.85 25.46
N ALA A 772 11.09 -4.50 25.24
CA ALA A 772 10.29 -4.29 24.04
C ALA A 772 9.52 -2.96 24.19
N TYR A 773 9.26 -2.31 23.07
CA TYR A 773 8.50 -1.05 23.07
C TYR A 773 7.51 -1.00 21.91
N ILE A 774 6.52 -0.12 22.04
CA ILE A 774 5.52 0.15 21.01
C ILE A 774 6.20 0.92 19.87
N ALA A 775 6.36 0.29 18.71
CA ALA A 775 6.87 0.96 17.52
C ALA A 775 5.80 1.85 16.87
N ALA A 776 4.55 1.40 16.88
CA ALA A 776 3.41 2.14 16.39
C ALA A 776 2.12 1.66 17.08
N VAL A 777 1.16 2.55 17.23
CA VAL A 777 -0.24 2.18 17.51
C VAL A 777 -0.96 2.13 16.16
N THR A 778 -1.75 1.10 15.92
CA THR A 778 -2.34 0.79 14.61
C THR A 778 -3.85 0.68 14.70
N THR A 779 -4.51 0.77 13.55
CA THR A 779 -5.88 0.25 13.38
C THR A 779 -5.81 -1.15 12.78
N GLU A 780 -6.36 -2.14 13.48
CA GLU A 780 -6.51 -3.50 13.00
C GLU A 780 -7.92 -3.70 12.45
N ILE A 781 -8.03 -4.43 11.33
CA ILE A 781 -9.30 -4.78 10.69
C ILE A 781 -9.56 -6.26 10.93
N SER A 782 -10.82 -6.58 11.24
CA SER A 782 -11.27 -7.92 11.59
C SER A 782 -10.92 -8.96 10.53
N THR A 783 -10.35 -10.08 10.99
CA THR A 783 -10.09 -11.27 10.18
C THR A 783 -11.26 -12.26 10.19
N GLY A 784 -12.31 -11.99 10.98
CA GLY A 784 -13.39 -12.93 11.26
C GLY A 784 -13.06 -13.98 12.33
N SER A 785 -12.03 -13.75 13.13
CA SER A 785 -11.63 -14.66 14.21
C SER A 785 -12.75 -14.89 15.25
N PRO A 786 -13.00 -16.15 15.65
CA PRO A 786 -14.03 -16.49 16.61
C PRO A 786 -13.70 -16.04 18.05
N ASN A 787 -12.44 -15.66 18.33
CA ASN A 787 -11.99 -15.28 19.67
C ASN A 787 -12.19 -13.78 19.96
N VAL A 788 -12.55 -13.00 18.94
CA VAL A 788 -12.85 -11.57 19.09
C VAL A 788 -14.18 -11.36 19.81
N ALA A 789 -14.24 -10.38 20.72
CA ALA A 789 -15.46 -10.06 21.46
C ALA A 789 -16.57 -9.54 20.53
N GLU A 790 -17.83 -9.86 20.84
CA GLU A 790 -18.96 -9.63 19.94
C GLU A 790 -19.10 -8.16 19.48
N GLY A 791 -18.84 -7.19 20.39
CA GLY A 791 -18.88 -5.77 20.06
C GLY A 791 -17.84 -5.36 19.01
N TYR A 792 -16.60 -5.83 19.15
CA TYR A 792 -15.51 -5.54 18.21
C TYR A 792 -15.65 -6.34 16.91
N SER A 793 -16.18 -7.56 16.99
CA SER A 793 -16.50 -8.38 15.82
C SER A 793 -17.53 -7.67 14.92
N LYS A 794 -18.55 -7.02 15.51
CA LYS A 794 -19.51 -6.19 14.78
C LYS A 794 -18.88 -4.91 14.22
N ALA A 795 -18.10 -4.19 15.04
CA ALA A 795 -17.45 -2.96 14.62
C ALA A 795 -16.44 -3.18 13.47
N GLY A 796 -15.85 -4.37 13.37
CA GLY A 796 -14.97 -4.77 12.27
C GLY A 796 -13.56 -4.17 12.33
N CYS A 797 -13.27 -3.30 13.31
CA CYS A 797 -11.94 -2.74 13.54
C CYS A 797 -11.70 -2.38 15.01
N TRP A 798 -10.43 -2.29 15.40
CA TRP A 798 -9.99 -1.94 16.76
C TRP A 798 -8.57 -1.40 16.76
N LEU A 799 -8.09 -0.90 17.90
CA LEU A 799 -6.70 -0.49 18.07
C LEU A 799 -5.80 -1.70 18.24
N GLY A 800 -4.60 -1.65 17.67
CA GLY A 800 -3.52 -2.60 17.89
C GLY A 800 -2.18 -1.89 18.07
N ILE A 801 -1.10 -2.68 18.13
CA ILE A 801 0.27 -2.18 18.18
C ILE A 801 1.21 -3.01 17.32
N GLU A 802 2.26 -2.35 16.87
CA GLU A 802 3.50 -2.98 16.43
C GLU A 802 4.56 -2.88 17.52
N LEU A 803 5.39 -3.91 17.63
CA LEU A 803 6.51 -3.92 18.57
C LEU A 803 7.83 -3.67 17.84
N GLY A 804 8.70 -2.91 18.48
CA GLY A 804 10.02 -2.54 17.95
C GLY A 804 11.18 -3.05 18.80
N GLY A 805 12.38 -2.83 18.29
CA GLY A 805 13.61 -3.03 19.03
C GLY A 805 14.23 -4.43 18.94
N PHE A 806 15.12 -4.68 19.90
CA PHE A 806 15.90 -5.90 20.04
C PHE A 806 15.86 -6.38 21.50
N PRO A 807 14.65 -6.72 22.01
CA PRO A 807 14.43 -7.01 23.42
C PRO A 807 15.25 -8.19 23.94
N ILE A 808 15.48 -8.19 25.27
CA ILE A 808 16.33 -9.14 25.96
C ILE A 808 15.47 -10.23 26.64
N LEU A 809 15.95 -11.47 26.57
CA LEU A 809 15.36 -12.62 27.23
C LEU A 809 15.85 -12.72 28.68
N GLU A 810 14.93 -12.76 29.62
CA GLU A 810 15.20 -13.09 31.02
C GLU A 810 14.96 -14.58 31.26
N TRP A 811 15.96 -15.26 31.81
CA TRP A 811 15.88 -16.69 32.16
C TRP A 811 15.61 -16.87 33.66
N TYR A 812 15.11 -18.06 34.04
CA TYR A 812 14.81 -18.44 35.42
C TYR A 812 16.05 -18.58 36.32
#